data_AF-A0A414KKL5-F1
#
_entry.id   AF-A0A414KKL5-F1
#
_cell.length_a   1.000
_cell.length_b   1.000
_cell.length_c   1.000
_cell.angle_alpha   90.00
_cell.angle_beta   90.00
_cell.angle_gamma   90.00
#
_symmetry.space_group_name_H-M   'P 1'
#
loop_
_entity.id
_entity.type
_entity.pdbx_description
1 polymer ?
#
loop_
_entity_poly.entity_id
_entity_poly.type
_entity_poly.pdbx_seq_one_letter_code
_entity_poly.pdbx_strand_id
1 'polypeptide(L)'
;MIIATDTITKLADIAKGVIVMRGTPNHDGSGQFRVLDRMFVKTSHVHIITAPTVLHTPYTDIACIPGFDKQEFRAKFPGLSADEENLAWTKYISDMVFALRAECEKTPILMAHYTVPGCNMESGQTSFFTNFEPVIPREALMAARYEAVLLGHIHRPQIIEGFDNVFYSGAINAMNFNDEGQERGFWIHEFNEKGTLVKGHRYTTPYRQFHTITWDPDEVGDYIREGAMYLHRTGISEEVTDKIVRVRYSCTSEQKKALNIPLLQKNLYELGAFYVADIEAESTIDITNRGLLSEESDPRLNLKKWLEEKTFKNPDKIVELAEPIIAEAMKQSTTAEIHGVFKPVSISVRNYRNYKEENFDFSDISFCTINGVNGAGKSSLFMDAIVDCLFEETREGDCKAWIRGTEDARSGFIEFIFDIGEKRFRVVRTRTKSGKPTLNLSQYQEESADWMNLSKERIIDTQAEIEKLLGMDSMTFRSCALIMQDQYGLFLQAKKDERIAILGNLLGLGIYGVMELDARKKLADSRKELVSKKEAVRIKTDFIKAQGKPEEELKTVEKDILKNQEELENLDESRRNLIERQEKISEAEKESEKIRSDLKECSEEYSAMANDLDHSKQTLTACNNLLELADVIREKAKQHSELSLQLSEVEKDVIKYKNAKRTLDSYNEDIDRYQRLIDKNKFRNKQIHLQISQLALNVPEDLEERLDALANERKEIESQQEKRYLYSTAQNELHEIDSSYSQKISGAVNRRDHRQKRISEIRQQEEFMKNSGCPDIESASCRFLSKAVEDVKSLPVELDNLKKCEEEIEILTSERNQKIADKQEKIKNIEYDPKRLAILTASVTELSKYERIKKDAEQNKLEIARLEAEKESNDKNIGQCEENLLQVKLKASEITETVNKLSGSVDRQEQIKQQMAHLQTYVEQEKELPVYEERKQHVLERIENMEKEMEKLTDRKFILSSQLTGMDTMIEKMKETFSADMVEETDRQIRSNKETLGELQIQKGVLLERLENIDTMRGEISMLNNEIAVAAGRADCYEALKQAFSQDGVPHQIIRNIIPHITDTTNNILGQMTGGTMGVEFVMERTVKGKDGDKATLDVLINEYGKTTLPYASKSGGEKVKASLAVILALSEIKATAAGIQLGMLFIDEPPFLDDEGAQAYVDALETIRDRYSDVKIMAITHDDAMKARFGQAVTVIKTDDGSKVIY
;
A
#
# COMPACT_ATOMS: atom_id res chain seq x y z
N MET A 1 -27.60 18.04 22.34
CA MET A 1 -27.95 19.44 22.67
C MET A 1 -29.44 19.64 22.91
N ILE A 2 -30.34 19.55 21.92
CA ILE A 2 -31.80 19.72 22.16
C ILE A 2 -32.35 18.68 23.15
N ILE A 3 -32.02 17.40 22.98
CA ILE A 3 -32.45 16.32 23.90
C ILE A 3 -31.86 16.51 25.30
N ALA A 4 -30.59 16.93 25.37
CA ALA A 4 -29.98 17.27 26.66
C ALA A 4 -30.76 18.42 27.31
N THR A 5 -31.04 19.51 26.59
CA THR A 5 -31.83 20.63 27.10
C THR A 5 -33.27 20.24 27.48
N ASP A 6 -33.95 19.40 26.71
CA ASP A 6 -35.31 18.94 27.07
C ASP A 6 -35.29 18.04 28.32
N THR A 7 -34.39 17.06 28.37
CA THR A 7 -34.24 16.15 29.53
C THR A 7 -33.83 16.93 30.78
N ILE A 8 -32.88 17.84 30.66
CA ILE A 8 -32.44 18.71 31.75
C ILE A 8 -33.62 19.59 32.20
N THR A 9 -34.41 20.17 31.29
CA THR A 9 -35.60 20.97 31.64
C THR A 9 -36.64 20.13 32.38
N LYS A 10 -36.95 18.93 31.90
CA LYS A 10 -37.91 18.01 32.55
C LYS A 10 -37.43 17.58 33.93
N LEU A 11 -36.15 17.27 34.06
CA LEU A 11 -35.54 17.01 35.37
C LEU A 11 -35.66 18.26 36.26
N ALA A 12 -35.48 19.45 35.70
CA ALA A 12 -35.53 20.70 36.42
C ALA A 12 -36.96 21.09 36.86
N ASP A 13 -38.01 20.61 36.18
CA ASP A 13 -39.41 20.81 36.59
C ASP A 13 -39.76 20.02 37.87
N ILE A 14 -39.10 18.87 38.08
CA ILE A 14 -39.36 17.98 39.23
C ILE A 14 -38.27 18.06 40.31
N ALA A 15 -37.05 18.42 39.92
CA ALA A 15 -35.91 18.54 40.80
C ALA A 15 -35.67 20.01 41.16
N LYS A 16 -35.41 20.25 42.44
CA LYS A 16 -35.12 21.61 42.94
C LYS A 16 -33.78 22.17 42.47
N GLY A 17 -32.96 21.35 41.80
CA GLY A 17 -31.70 21.73 41.16
C GLY A 17 -31.18 20.61 40.27
N VAL A 18 -30.73 20.95 39.06
CA VAL A 18 -30.10 20.02 38.10
C VAL A 18 -28.71 20.52 37.75
N ILE A 19 -27.70 19.66 37.89
CA ILE A 19 -26.29 20.00 37.65
C ILE A 19 -25.76 19.10 36.55
N VAL A 20 -25.16 19.70 35.53
CA VAL A 20 -24.62 19.01 34.36
C VAL A 20 -23.17 19.42 34.19
N MET A 21 -22.26 18.48 34.34
CA MET A 21 -20.82 18.74 34.38
C MET A 21 -20.10 18.08 33.22
N ARG A 22 -19.15 18.81 32.63
CA ARG A 22 -18.29 18.32 31.57
C ARG A 22 -17.33 17.25 32.09
N GLY A 23 -17.33 16.07 31.48
CA GLY A 23 -16.40 14.98 31.76
C GLY A 23 -15.04 15.16 31.07
N THR A 24 -14.38 14.08 30.68
CA THR A 24 -13.10 14.19 29.97
C THR A 24 -13.27 14.75 28.55
N PRO A 25 -12.36 15.63 28.08
CA PRO A 25 -12.48 16.25 26.76
C PRO A 25 -12.49 15.28 25.57
N ASN A 26 -12.03 14.05 25.76
CA ASN A 26 -12.08 12.98 24.75
C ASN A 26 -13.51 12.46 24.49
N HIS A 27 -14.47 12.71 25.40
CA HIS A 27 -15.88 12.32 25.27
C HIS A 27 -16.83 13.52 25.26
N ASP A 28 -16.52 14.58 26.02
CA ASP A 28 -17.36 15.78 26.17
C ASP A 28 -16.71 17.03 25.54
N GLY A 29 -17.18 17.40 24.35
CA GLY A 29 -16.67 18.53 23.58
C GLY A 29 -17.01 19.90 24.19
N SER A 30 -16.03 20.80 24.25
CA SER A 30 -16.16 22.15 24.81
C SER A 30 -17.28 22.97 24.12
N GLY A 31 -17.42 22.82 22.80
CA GLY A 31 -18.45 23.51 22.02
C GLY A 31 -19.88 23.13 22.40
N GLN A 32 -20.14 21.88 22.80
CA GLN A 32 -21.48 21.41 23.16
C GLN A 32 -21.96 22.02 24.47
N PHE A 33 -21.11 22.01 25.50
CA PHE A 33 -21.46 22.61 26.77
C PHE A 33 -21.64 24.14 26.70
N ARG A 34 -20.89 24.82 25.83
CA ARG A 34 -21.09 26.27 25.55
C ARG A 34 -22.50 26.57 25.04
N VAL A 35 -23.14 25.65 24.33
CA VAL A 35 -24.53 25.81 23.88
C VAL A 35 -25.52 25.52 25.01
N LEU A 36 -25.23 24.55 25.89
CA LEU A 36 -26.10 24.19 27.01
C LEU A 36 -26.20 25.39 27.96
N ASP A 37 -25.05 25.99 28.25
CA ASP A 37 -24.93 27.16 29.10
C ASP A 37 -25.80 28.32 28.59
N ARG A 38 -25.71 28.65 27.29
CA ARG A 38 -26.56 29.69 26.68
C ARG A 38 -28.05 29.36 26.70
N MET A 39 -28.43 28.10 26.52
CA MET A 39 -29.84 27.70 26.49
C MET A 39 -30.50 27.80 27.86
N PHE A 40 -29.76 27.46 28.92
CA PHE A 40 -30.26 27.46 30.29
C PHE A 40 -29.98 28.74 31.07
N VAL A 41 -29.43 29.77 30.42
CA VAL A 41 -29.07 31.03 31.06
C VAL A 41 -30.25 31.72 31.80
N LYS A 42 -31.50 31.41 31.44
CA LYS A 42 -32.73 31.95 32.06
C LYS A 42 -33.42 30.99 33.03
N THR A 43 -32.93 29.76 33.20
CA THR A 43 -33.51 28.74 34.07
C THR A 43 -32.67 28.63 35.34
N SER A 44 -33.10 29.31 36.41
CA SER A 44 -32.26 29.57 37.59
C SER A 44 -31.86 28.36 38.43
N HIS A 45 -32.47 27.19 38.21
CA HIS A 45 -32.19 25.95 38.94
C HIS A 45 -31.56 24.85 38.05
N VAL A 46 -31.02 25.23 36.88
CA VAL A 46 -30.18 24.37 36.03
C VAL A 46 -28.79 24.97 35.95
N HIS A 47 -27.76 24.17 36.22
CA HIS A 47 -26.37 24.63 36.26
C HIS A 47 -25.50 23.80 35.32
N ILE A 48 -24.89 24.46 34.33
CA ILE A 48 -23.98 23.84 33.35
C ILE A 48 -22.55 24.16 33.76
N ILE A 49 -21.74 23.12 33.96
CA ILE A 49 -20.41 23.25 34.55
C ILE A 49 -19.34 22.81 33.53
N THR A 50 -18.67 23.80 32.96
CA THR A 50 -17.50 23.63 32.08
C THR A 50 -16.18 24.05 32.72
N ALA A 51 -16.27 24.75 33.85
CA ALA A 51 -15.14 25.21 34.63
C ALA A 51 -15.41 24.91 36.11
N PRO A 52 -14.36 24.75 36.93
CA PRO A 52 -14.49 24.54 38.36
C PRO A 52 -15.34 25.63 39.02
N THR A 53 -16.33 25.24 39.83
CA THR A 53 -17.21 26.21 40.52
C THR A 53 -17.96 25.56 41.70
N VAL A 54 -18.41 26.37 42.67
CA VAL A 54 -19.31 25.93 43.74
C VAL A 54 -20.72 26.41 43.46
N LEU A 55 -21.67 25.48 43.54
CA LEU A 55 -23.09 25.77 43.41
C LEU A 55 -23.75 25.78 44.78
N HIS A 56 -24.21 26.95 45.21
CA HIS A 56 -24.98 27.11 46.45
C HIS A 56 -26.45 26.81 46.22
N THR A 57 -26.91 25.65 46.66
CA THR A 57 -28.34 25.31 46.59
C THR A 57 -29.03 25.62 47.93
N PRO A 58 -30.37 25.64 47.97
CA PRO A 58 -31.09 25.83 49.24
C PRO A 58 -30.71 24.79 50.31
N TYR A 59 -30.34 23.57 49.91
CA TYR A 59 -30.15 22.41 50.81
C TYR A 59 -28.69 22.00 51.03
N THR A 60 -27.82 22.22 50.04
CA THR A 60 -26.42 21.73 50.03
C THR A 60 -25.57 22.59 49.10
N ASP A 61 -24.27 22.64 49.34
CA ASP A 61 -23.32 23.28 48.45
C ASP A 61 -22.56 22.21 47.66
N ILE A 62 -22.56 22.35 46.33
CA ILE A 62 -22.04 21.33 45.42
C ILE A 62 -20.81 21.91 44.71
N ALA A 63 -19.63 21.45 45.14
CA ALA A 63 -18.36 21.75 44.48
C ALA A 63 -18.23 20.90 43.23
N CYS A 64 -18.06 21.52 42.07
CA CYS A 64 -18.03 20.82 40.79
C CYS A 64 -16.65 20.97 40.13
N ILE A 65 -16.04 19.85 39.74
CA ILE A 65 -14.74 19.81 39.04
C ILE A 65 -14.88 19.02 37.73
N PRO A 66 -14.94 19.70 36.57
CA PRO A 66 -15.03 19.06 35.27
C PRO A 66 -13.70 18.41 34.87
N GLY A 67 -13.72 17.48 33.90
CA GLY A 67 -12.50 16.85 33.39
C GLY A 67 -11.66 17.78 32.49
N PHE A 68 -10.34 17.71 32.63
CA PHE A 68 -9.36 18.50 31.84
C PHE A 68 -8.53 17.58 30.92
N ASP A 69 -8.08 18.12 29.78
CA ASP A 69 -7.19 17.42 28.85
C ASP A 69 -5.71 17.68 29.19
N LYS A 70 -4.87 16.65 29.04
CA LYS A 70 -3.40 16.72 29.31
C LYS A 70 -2.69 17.59 28.32
N GLN A 71 -3.18 17.50 27.12
CA GLN A 71 -2.72 18.27 26.02
C GLN A 71 -3.15 19.75 26.14
N GLU A 72 -4.36 20.04 26.63
CA GLU A 72 -4.83 21.38 27.04
C GLU A 72 -4.01 21.93 28.23
N PHE A 73 -3.71 21.10 29.24
CA PHE A 73 -2.86 21.49 30.36
C PHE A 73 -1.45 21.88 29.89
N ARG A 74 -0.83 21.09 29.00
CA ARG A 74 0.47 21.41 28.41
C ARG A 74 0.43 22.64 27.49
N ALA A 75 -0.68 22.86 26.80
CA ALA A 75 -0.87 24.06 26.00
C ALA A 75 -0.91 25.33 26.86
N LYS A 76 -1.47 25.24 28.09
CA LYS A 76 -1.55 26.32 29.09
C LYS A 76 -0.28 26.49 29.92
N PHE A 77 0.43 25.40 30.19
CA PHE A 77 1.67 25.39 30.96
C PHE A 77 2.81 24.79 30.13
N PRO A 78 3.26 25.47 29.06
CA PRO A 78 4.31 24.97 28.20
C PRO A 78 5.66 24.93 28.93
N GLY A 79 6.51 23.96 28.57
CA GLY A 79 7.89 23.90 29.04
C GLY A 79 8.13 23.17 30.37
N LEU A 80 7.08 22.61 31.01
CA LEU A 80 7.22 21.79 32.22
C LEU A 80 7.83 20.41 31.92
N SER A 81 8.64 19.87 32.83
CA SER A 81 9.07 18.46 32.74
C SER A 81 7.95 17.49 33.15
N ALA A 82 8.05 16.21 32.78
CA ALA A 82 6.98 15.23 33.01
C ALA A 82 6.62 15.02 34.50
N ASP A 83 7.61 15.04 35.40
CA ASP A 83 7.38 14.88 36.84
C ASP A 83 6.80 16.15 37.45
N GLU A 84 7.26 17.31 36.97
CA GLU A 84 6.70 18.61 37.34
C GLU A 84 5.26 18.76 36.82
N GLU A 85 4.93 18.18 35.67
CA GLU A 85 3.61 18.25 35.04
C GLU A 85 2.55 17.48 35.84
N ASN A 86 2.76 16.19 36.13
CA ASN A 86 1.78 15.39 36.89
C ASN A 86 1.62 15.91 38.32
N LEU A 87 2.72 16.36 38.94
CA LEU A 87 2.68 16.97 40.27
C LEU A 87 1.99 18.33 40.24
N ALA A 88 2.31 19.19 39.27
CA ALA A 88 1.66 20.49 39.10
C ALA A 88 0.17 20.30 38.83
N TRP A 89 -0.23 19.29 38.06
CA TRP A 89 -1.62 19.07 37.72
C TRP A 89 -2.42 18.40 38.85
N THR A 90 -1.85 17.40 39.54
CA THR A 90 -2.47 16.80 40.73
C THR A 90 -2.58 17.82 41.86
N LYS A 91 -1.56 18.68 42.02
CA LYS A 91 -1.60 19.80 42.94
C LYS A 91 -2.65 20.82 42.52
N TYR A 92 -2.72 21.17 41.24
CA TYR A 92 -3.73 22.07 40.70
C TYR A 92 -5.15 21.54 40.99
N ILE A 93 -5.40 20.23 40.80
CA ILE A 93 -6.67 19.58 41.13
C ILE A 93 -6.93 19.57 42.64
N SER A 94 -5.92 19.27 43.46
CA SER A 94 -6.06 19.27 44.93
C SER A 94 -6.37 20.68 45.45
N ASP A 95 -5.65 21.68 44.96
CA ASP A 95 -5.87 23.09 45.29
C ASP A 95 -7.29 23.51 44.87
N MET A 96 -7.79 23.04 43.72
CA MET A 96 -9.20 23.24 43.32
C MET A 96 -10.19 22.56 44.27
N VAL A 97 -9.95 21.31 44.68
CA VAL A 97 -10.82 20.60 45.64
C VAL A 97 -10.93 21.36 46.96
N PHE A 98 -9.82 21.91 47.47
CA PHE A 98 -9.81 22.69 48.71
C PHE A 98 -10.39 24.09 48.53
N ALA A 99 -10.05 24.79 47.44
CA ALA A 99 -10.56 26.12 47.16
C ALA A 99 -12.10 26.10 47.07
N LEU A 100 -12.64 25.16 46.29
CA LEU A 100 -14.08 24.98 46.19
C LEU A 100 -14.69 24.50 47.53
N ARG A 101 -13.99 23.68 48.31
CA ARG A 101 -14.49 23.26 49.62
C ARG A 101 -14.65 24.44 50.58
N ALA A 102 -13.68 25.35 50.58
CA ALA A 102 -13.64 26.51 51.46
C ALA A 102 -14.77 27.50 51.15
N GLU A 103 -15.22 27.53 49.90
CA GLU A 103 -16.36 28.31 49.45
C GLU A 103 -17.71 27.71 49.93
N CYS A 104 -17.78 26.42 50.30
CA CYS A 104 -19.02 25.81 50.81
C CYS A 104 -19.34 26.20 52.27
N GLU A 105 -20.55 26.74 52.50
CA GLU A 105 -21.11 27.13 53.79
C GLU A 105 -22.12 26.10 54.36
N LYS A 106 -22.80 25.35 53.49
CA LYS A 106 -23.78 24.30 53.84
C LYS A 106 -23.17 22.90 53.70
N THR A 107 -24.02 21.86 53.79
CA THR A 107 -23.61 20.46 53.54
C THR A 107 -22.80 20.37 52.24
N PRO A 108 -21.52 19.99 52.30
CA PRO A 108 -20.64 20.05 51.14
C PRO A 108 -20.69 18.72 50.36
N ILE A 109 -21.03 18.76 49.07
CA ILE A 109 -20.97 17.61 48.16
C ILE A 109 -19.94 17.91 47.07
N LEU A 110 -19.07 16.96 46.76
CA LEU A 110 -18.13 17.07 45.64
C LEU A 110 -18.68 16.28 44.46
N MET A 111 -18.78 16.93 43.30
CA MET A 111 -19.06 16.31 42.02
C MET A 111 -17.81 16.44 41.14
N ALA A 112 -17.19 15.34 40.76
CA ALA A 112 -15.94 15.39 39.99
C ALA A 112 -15.86 14.27 38.94
N HIS A 113 -15.11 14.50 37.86
CA HIS A 113 -14.88 13.51 36.80
C HIS A 113 -13.41 13.13 36.73
N TYR A 114 -12.93 12.46 37.78
CA TYR A 114 -11.53 12.09 37.96
C TYR A 114 -11.40 10.75 38.64
N THR A 115 -10.29 10.06 38.35
CA THR A 115 -9.92 8.85 39.07
C THR A 115 -9.57 9.18 40.53
N VAL A 116 -10.06 8.32 41.43
CA VAL A 116 -9.66 8.31 42.85
C VAL A 116 -8.90 7.02 43.10
N PRO A 117 -7.69 7.08 43.68
CA PRO A 117 -6.90 5.88 43.96
C PRO A 117 -7.69 4.86 44.77
N GLY A 118 -7.84 3.64 44.24
CA GLY A 118 -8.64 2.55 44.84
C GLY A 118 -9.92 2.15 44.09
N CYS A 119 -10.22 2.71 42.91
CA CYS A 119 -11.37 2.30 42.07
C CYS A 119 -11.09 1.07 41.18
N ASN A 120 -12.14 0.31 40.83
CA ASN A 120 -12.11 -0.86 39.96
C ASN A 120 -12.50 -0.50 38.51
N MET A 121 -11.59 -0.64 37.56
CA MET A 121 -11.81 -0.30 36.14
C MET A 121 -12.65 -1.36 35.39
N GLU A 122 -13.05 -1.06 34.14
CA GLU A 122 -13.75 -1.99 33.24
C GLU A 122 -12.98 -3.33 33.02
N SER A 123 -11.65 -3.33 33.27
CA SER A 123 -10.74 -4.49 33.15
C SER A 123 -10.51 -5.28 34.45
N GLY A 124 -10.99 -4.84 35.62
CA GLY A 124 -10.90 -5.59 36.89
C GLY A 124 -9.66 -5.34 37.78
N GLN A 125 -8.81 -4.34 37.51
CA GLN A 125 -7.59 -4.03 38.28
C GLN A 125 -7.74 -2.80 39.22
N THR A 126 -7.09 -2.81 40.40
CA THR A 126 -6.95 -1.67 41.35
C THR A 126 -5.45 -1.32 41.55
N SER A 127 -5.01 -0.06 41.41
CA SER A 127 -3.59 0.36 41.60
C SER A 127 -3.44 1.85 42.01
N PHE A 128 -2.25 2.28 42.48
CA PHE A 128 -1.94 3.62 43.03
C PHE A 128 -1.33 4.56 41.95
N PHE A 129 -1.82 5.81 41.81
CA PHE A 129 -1.75 6.55 40.52
C PHE A 129 -1.07 7.94 40.50
N THR A 130 -0.59 8.51 41.61
CA THR A 130 -0.12 9.93 41.62
C THR A 130 1.04 10.26 40.67
N ASN A 131 1.80 9.27 40.19
CA ASN A 131 2.89 9.46 39.22
C ASN A 131 2.47 9.21 37.76
N PHE A 132 1.28 8.66 37.51
CA PHE A 132 0.88 8.15 36.20
C PHE A 132 -0.28 8.92 35.57
N GLU A 133 -1.26 9.34 36.36
CA GLU A 133 -2.37 10.18 35.91
C GLU A 133 -2.74 11.23 36.97
N PRO A 134 -3.35 12.35 36.57
CA PRO A 134 -3.89 13.32 37.52
C PRO A 134 -5.02 12.67 38.31
N VAL A 135 -4.83 12.55 39.62
CA VAL A 135 -5.84 11.98 40.51
C VAL A 135 -6.34 13.03 41.49
N ILE A 136 -7.50 12.77 42.08
CA ILE A 136 -7.84 13.41 43.34
C ILE A 136 -7.27 12.54 44.46
N PRO A 137 -6.25 13.00 45.21
CA PRO A 137 -5.65 12.22 46.28
C PRO A 137 -6.69 11.88 47.35
N ARG A 138 -6.60 10.66 47.91
CA ARG A 138 -7.50 10.23 49.00
C ARG A 138 -7.39 11.18 50.20
N GLU A 139 -6.18 11.65 50.48
CA GLU A 139 -5.87 12.60 51.55
C GLU A 139 -6.57 13.94 51.33
N ALA A 140 -6.65 14.40 50.07
CA ALA A 140 -7.35 15.63 49.74
C ALA A 140 -8.86 15.50 50.00
N LEU A 141 -9.47 14.36 49.64
CA LEU A 141 -10.88 14.08 49.93
C LEU A 141 -11.15 13.96 51.45
N MET A 142 -10.31 13.23 52.17
CA MET A 142 -10.42 13.05 53.63
C MET A 142 -10.25 14.37 54.39
N ALA A 143 -9.29 15.21 53.96
CA ALA A 143 -9.02 16.50 54.58
C ALA A 143 -10.10 17.54 54.24
N ALA A 144 -10.61 17.54 53.01
CA ALA A 144 -11.67 18.44 52.59
C ALA A 144 -13.03 18.12 53.25
N ARG A 145 -13.26 16.87 53.70
CA ARG A 145 -14.47 16.45 54.43
C ARG A 145 -15.76 16.86 53.71
N TYR A 146 -15.88 16.42 52.47
CA TYR A 146 -17.17 16.43 51.76
C TYR A 146 -18.07 15.34 52.33
N GLU A 147 -19.37 15.63 52.47
CA GLU A 147 -20.35 14.69 53.00
C GLU A 147 -20.65 13.56 52.01
N ALA A 148 -20.65 13.87 50.71
CA ALA A 148 -20.68 12.88 49.64
C ALA A 148 -19.78 13.32 48.48
N VAL A 149 -19.16 12.34 47.82
CA VAL A 149 -18.32 12.53 46.63
C VAL A 149 -18.91 11.69 45.50
N LEU A 150 -19.43 12.37 44.49
CA LEU A 150 -20.14 11.79 43.36
C LEU A 150 -19.23 11.88 42.12
N LEU A 151 -18.74 10.72 41.69
CA LEU A 151 -17.75 10.62 40.64
C LEU A 151 -18.36 10.14 39.32
N GLY A 152 -17.96 10.81 38.24
CA GLY A 152 -18.02 10.30 36.87
C GLY A 152 -16.64 9.83 36.43
N HIS A 153 -16.50 9.45 35.15
CA HIS A 153 -15.30 8.92 34.47
C HIS A 153 -15.28 7.40 34.30
N ILE A 154 -15.70 6.65 35.31
CA ILE A 154 -15.74 5.18 35.23
C ILE A 154 -17.16 4.72 34.88
N HIS A 155 -17.33 4.02 33.75
CA HIS A 155 -18.65 3.58 33.27
C HIS A 155 -19.19 2.35 34.02
N ARG A 156 -18.34 1.71 34.83
CA ARG A 156 -18.75 0.68 35.77
C ARG A 156 -19.19 1.29 37.11
N PRO A 157 -20.46 1.12 37.51
CA PRO A 157 -20.96 1.62 38.79
C PRO A 157 -20.34 0.88 39.98
N GLN A 158 -19.93 1.62 41.02
CA GLN A 158 -19.21 1.09 42.20
C GLN A 158 -19.13 2.10 43.38
N ILE A 159 -18.77 1.62 44.58
CA ILE A 159 -18.41 2.42 45.77
C ILE A 159 -16.92 2.20 46.05
N ILE A 160 -16.17 3.25 46.39
CA ILE A 160 -14.72 3.15 46.61
C ILE A 160 -14.38 2.55 47.97
N GLU A 161 -13.50 1.55 47.97
CA GLU A 161 -13.13 0.79 49.17
C GLU A 161 -12.48 1.68 50.25
N GLY A 162 -13.02 1.61 51.47
CA GLY A 162 -12.60 2.44 52.61
C GLY A 162 -13.25 3.82 52.65
N PHE A 163 -14.22 4.11 51.77
CA PHE A 163 -15.09 5.27 51.85
C PHE A 163 -16.55 4.83 51.81
N ASP A 164 -17.37 5.34 52.73
CA ASP A 164 -18.81 5.06 52.75
C ASP A 164 -19.61 6.09 51.94
N ASN A 165 -18.92 7.13 51.43
CA ASN A 165 -19.52 8.30 50.82
C ASN A 165 -18.93 8.70 49.45
N VAL A 166 -18.12 7.84 48.82
CA VAL A 166 -17.50 8.09 47.49
C VAL A 166 -18.04 7.08 46.46
N PHE A 167 -18.77 7.56 45.45
CA PHE A 167 -19.56 6.74 44.53
C PHE A 167 -19.24 7.01 43.06
N TYR A 168 -19.18 5.96 42.25
CA TYR A 168 -19.23 6.04 40.79
C TYR A 168 -20.58 5.58 40.26
N SER A 169 -21.21 6.42 39.44
CA SER A 169 -22.58 6.16 38.97
C SER A 169 -22.68 5.19 37.79
N GLY A 170 -21.62 5.06 36.99
CA GLY A 170 -21.62 4.26 35.75
C GLY A 170 -22.49 4.85 34.63
N ALA A 171 -22.64 4.12 33.52
CA ALA A 171 -23.45 4.55 32.37
C ALA A 171 -24.95 4.20 32.50
N ILE A 172 -25.81 5.12 32.06
CA ILE A 172 -27.29 4.98 32.11
C ILE A 172 -27.89 4.32 30.85
N ASN A 173 -27.12 4.19 29.78
CA ASN A 173 -27.51 3.55 28.53
C ASN A 173 -26.33 2.71 28.01
N ALA A 174 -26.59 1.73 27.15
CA ALA A 174 -25.56 1.15 26.32
C ALA A 174 -25.16 2.19 25.26
N MET A 175 -23.86 2.35 25.06
CA MET A 175 -23.30 3.37 24.16
C MET A 175 -22.78 2.75 22.87
N ASN A 176 -22.28 1.51 22.94
CA ASN A 176 -21.77 0.81 21.77
C ASN A 176 -22.00 -0.70 21.86
N PHE A 177 -21.62 -1.43 20.82
CA PHE A 177 -21.79 -2.88 20.76
C PHE A 177 -20.92 -3.66 21.77
N ASN A 178 -19.94 -3.06 22.47
CA ASN A 178 -19.20 -3.71 23.58
C ASN A 178 -20.00 -3.72 24.90
N ASP A 179 -21.07 -2.94 24.95
CA ASP A 179 -22.00 -2.87 26.08
C ASP A 179 -23.09 -3.94 26.02
N GLU A 180 -23.07 -4.79 24.99
CA GLU A 180 -23.98 -5.90 24.80
C GLU A 180 -23.92 -6.85 26.02
N GLY A 181 -25.02 -6.91 26.79
CA GLY A 181 -25.14 -7.74 28.00
C GLY A 181 -24.88 -7.07 29.36
N GLN A 182 -24.54 -5.77 29.44
CA GLN A 182 -24.28 -5.08 30.73
C GLN A 182 -25.50 -4.30 31.27
N GLU A 183 -25.70 -4.29 32.61
CA GLU A 183 -26.77 -3.51 33.27
C GLU A 183 -26.47 -2.02 33.38
N ARG A 184 -27.46 -1.19 33.02
CA ARG A 184 -27.38 0.28 33.00
C ARG A 184 -28.35 0.89 33.99
N GLY A 185 -27.98 2.04 34.58
CA GLY A 185 -28.77 2.63 35.66
C GLY A 185 -28.14 3.83 36.36
N PHE A 186 -28.76 4.28 37.44
CA PHE A 186 -28.34 5.45 38.24
C PHE A 186 -28.51 5.22 39.75
N TRP A 187 -27.96 6.14 40.56
CA TRP A 187 -28.08 6.12 42.01
C TRP A 187 -29.02 7.20 42.54
N ILE A 188 -29.72 6.89 43.63
CA ILE A 188 -30.43 7.86 44.47
C ILE A 188 -29.78 7.82 45.86
N HIS A 189 -29.35 8.99 46.34
CA HIS A 189 -28.72 9.18 47.64
C HIS A 189 -29.64 9.99 48.57
N GLU A 190 -29.83 9.50 49.80
CA GLU A 190 -30.69 10.09 50.83
C GLU A 190 -29.84 10.67 51.96
N PHE A 191 -30.11 11.91 52.35
CA PHE A 191 -29.45 12.62 53.45
C PHE A 191 -30.47 12.96 54.56
N ASN A 192 -30.03 13.00 55.81
CA ASN A 192 -30.90 13.40 56.93
C ASN A 192 -30.99 14.92 57.10
N GLU A 193 -31.78 15.38 58.07
CA GLU A 193 -31.99 16.82 58.36
C GLU A 193 -30.73 17.56 58.83
N LYS A 194 -29.72 16.84 59.35
CA LYS A 194 -28.41 17.40 59.69
C LYS A 194 -27.48 17.50 58.47
N GLY A 195 -27.98 17.05 57.31
CA GLY A 195 -27.26 17.03 56.06
C GLY A 195 -26.18 15.97 56.03
N THR A 196 -26.35 14.83 56.72
CA THR A 196 -25.42 13.69 56.60
C THR A 196 -25.98 12.57 55.74
N LEU A 197 -25.15 11.88 54.95
CA LEU A 197 -25.58 10.80 54.05
C LEU A 197 -26.08 9.59 54.86
N VAL A 198 -27.26 9.07 54.52
CA VAL A 198 -27.93 7.96 55.24
C VAL A 198 -27.98 6.69 54.40
N LYS A 199 -28.28 6.80 53.09
CA LYS A 199 -28.51 5.65 52.22
C LYS A 199 -28.23 5.97 50.75
N GLY A 200 -27.70 5.00 49.99
CA GLY A 200 -27.63 5.03 48.52
C GLY A 200 -28.28 3.80 47.91
N HIS A 201 -29.15 3.96 46.91
CA HIS A 201 -29.82 2.85 46.21
C HIS A 201 -29.68 2.98 44.69
N ARG A 202 -29.45 1.86 44.00
CA ARG A 202 -29.23 1.81 42.55
C ARG A 202 -30.47 1.30 41.83
N TYR A 203 -30.84 1.97 40.75
CA TYR A 203 -31.98 1.62 39.90
C TYR A 203 -31.52 1.31 38.48
N THR A 204 -32.03 0.22 37.90
CA THR A 204 -31.77 -0.12 36.49
C THR A 204 -32.72 0.64 35.57
N THR A 205 -32.20 1.12 34.45
CA THR A 205 -32.96 1.87 33.46
C THR A 205 -33.35 0.97 32.29
N PRO A 206 -34.55 1.12 31.70
CA PRO A 206 -34.83 0.52 30.41
C PRO A 206 -33.94 1.19 29.36
N TYR A 207 -33.26 0.39 28.55
CA TYR A 207 -32.34 0.90 27.55
C TYR A 207 -32.45 0.13 26.25
N ARG A 208 -32.11 0.80 25.15
CA ARG A 208 -32.19 0.24 23.82
C ARG A 208 -31.03 -0.72 23.62
N GLN A 209 -31.34 -1.98 23.38
CA GLN A 209 -30.30 -2.99 23.18
C GLN A 209 -29.71 -2.89 21.78
N PHE A 210 -28.41 -3.15 21.70
CA PHE A 210 -27.66 -3.25 20.46
C PHE A 210 -27.64 -4.70 20.00
N HIS A 211 -27.83 -4.93 18.71
CA HIS A 211 -27.79 -6.25 18.10
C HIS A 211 -27.16 -6.20 16.70
N THR A 212 -26.31 -7.16 16.36
CA THR A 212 -25.58 -7.18 15.08
C THR A 212 -26.10 -8.32 14.20
N ILE A 213 -26.60 -7.99 13.00
CA ILE A 213 -26.89 -8.93 11.92
C ILE A 213 -25.71 -8.97 10.96
N THR A 214 -25.33 -10.16 10.52
CA THR A 214 -24.27 -10.37 9.55
C THR A 214 -24.81 -11.14 8.36
N TRP A 215 -24.61 -10.62 7.16
CA TRP A 215 -25.03 -11.25 5.91
C TRP A 215 -23.86 -11.54 4.97
N ASP A 216 -23.94 -12.67 4.31
CA ASP A 216 -23.00 -13.05 3.28
C ASP A 216 -23.52 -12.69 1.86
N PRO A 217 -22.72 -12.89 0.79
CA PRO A 217 -23.11 -12.51 -0.56
C PRO A 217 -24.33 -13.27 -1.10
N ASP A 218 -24.67 -14.45 -0.56
CA ASP A 218 -25.82 -15.25 -0.99
C ASP A 218 -27.10 -14.69 -0.37
N GLU A 219 -27.07 -14.37 0.93
CA GLU A 219 -28.16 -13.69 1.62
C GLU A 219 -28.43 -12.29 1.04
N VAL A 220 -27.37 -11.60 0.61
CA VAL A 220 -27.47 -10.34 -0.15
C VAL A 220 -28.10 -10.58 -1.53
N GLY A 221 -27.74 -11.67 -2.21
CA GLY A 221 -28.31 -12.04 -3.51
C GLY A 221 -29.78 -12.44 -3.44
N ASP A 222 -30.17 -13.20 -2.41
CA ASP A 222 -31.56 -13.57 -2.12
C ASP A 222 -32.40 -12.32 -1.85
N TYR A 223 -31.88 -11.41 -1.04
CA TYR A 223 -32.53 -10.14 -0.79
C TYR A 223 -32.65 -9.27 -2.06
N ILE A 224 -31.66 -9.26 -2.96
CA ILE A 224 -31.76 -8.53 -4.25
C ILE A 224 -32.85 -9.13 -5.15
N ARG A 225 -33.01 -10.46 -5.18
CA ARG A 225 -34.02 -11.14 -6.01
C ARG A 225 -35.44 -11.01 -5.45
N GLU A 226 -35.59 -11.25 -4.15
CA GLU A 226 -36.90 -11.41 -3.50
C GLU A 226 -37.35 -10.15 -2.74
N GLY A 227 -36.43 -9.25 -2.43
CA GLY A 227 -36.71 -8.02 -1.69
C GLY A 227 -37.28 -8.29 -0.29
N ALA A 228 -38.37 -7.60 0.05
CA ALA A 228 -38.97 -7.68 1.39
C ALA A 228 -39.43 -9.10 1.79
N MET A 229 -39.78 -9.96 0.83
CA MET A 229 -40.24 -11.31 1.13
C MET A 229 -39.18 -12.16 1.83
N TYR A 230 -37.90 -11.97 1.47
CA TYR A 230 -36.80 -12.68 2.11
C TYR A 230 -36.77 -12.42 3.62
N LEU A 231 -36.86 -11.16 4.01
CA LEU A 231 -36.79 -10.74 5.41
C LEU A 231 -37.98 -11.21 6.26
N HIS A 232 -39.18 -11.29 5.67
CA HIS A 232 -40.35 -11.82 6.38
C HIS A 232 -40.27 -13.35 6.55
N ARG A 233 -39.67 -14.06 5.60
CA ARG A 233 -39.54 -15.52 5.65
C ARG A 233 -38.49 -15.98 6.67
N THR A 234 -37.44 -15.21 6.91
CA THR A 234 -36.29 -15.61 7.75
C THR A 234 -36.47 -15.33 9.25
N GLY A 235 -37.60 -14.78 9.69
CA GLY A 235 -37.87 -14.55 11.12
C GLY A 235 -37.07 -13.40 11.76
N ILE A 236 -36.25 -12.69 10.97
CA ILE A 236 -35.44 -11.53 11.39
C ILE A 236 -36.31 -10.47 12.10
N SER A 237 -37.61 -10.43 11.81
CA SER A 237 -38.58 -9.54 12.45
C SER A 237 -38.50 -9.55 13.99
N GLU A 238 -38.44 -10.70 14.66
CA GLU A 238 -38.45 -10.74 16.14
C GLU A 238 -37.12 -10.30 16.76
N GLU A 239 -36.00 -10.57 16.10
CA GLU A 239 -34.67 -10.28 16.63
C GLU A 239 -34.33 -8.80 16.56
N VAL A 240 -34.87 -8.11 15.54
CA VAL A 240 -34.66 -6.69 15.29
C VAL A 240 -35.68 -5.80 15.96
N THR A 241 -36.86 -6.35 16.32
CA THR A 241 -37.95 -5.55 16.88
C THR A 241 -37.48 -4.76 18.08
N ASP A 242 -37.66 -3.44 18.02
CA ASP A 242 -37.34 -2.49 19.08
C ASP A 242 -35.84 -2.42 19.46
N LYS A 243 -34.90 -2.89 18.63
CA LYS A 243 -33.44 -2.83 18.87
C LYS A 243 -32.68 -1.91 17.91
N ILE A 244 -31.48 -1.50 18.32
CA ILE A 244 -30.51 -0.85 17.42
C ILE A 244 -29.73 -1.95 16.71
N VAL A 245 -29.93 -2.03 15.42
CA VAL A 245 -29.43 -3.12 14.59
C VAL A 245 -28.38 -2.58 13.65
N ARG A 246 -27.26 -3.28 13.49
CA ARG A 246 -26.39 -3.05 12.33
C ARG A 246 -26.36 -4.29 11.46
N VAL A 247 -26.38 -4.10 10.16
CA VAL A 247 -26.16 -5.15 9.18
C VAL A 247 -24.75 -4.99 8.64
N ARG A 248 -23.92 -5.99 8.83
CA ARG A 248 -22.64 -6.07 8.13
C ARG A 248 -22.79 -7.06 7.02
N TYR A 249 -22.52 -6.63 5.79
CA TYR A 249 -22.70 -7.50 4.64
C TYR A 249 -21.52 -7.45 3.68
N SER A 250 -21.23 -8.61 3.12
CA SER A 250 -20.23 -8.76 2.06
C SER A 250 -20.94 -8.97 0.73
N CYS A 251 -20.47 -8.30 -0.32
CA CYS A 251 -21.09 -8.40 -1.65
C CYS A 251 -20.07 -8.17 -2.76
N THR A 252 -20.36 -8.69 -3.94
CA THR A 252 -19.57 -8.43 -5.16
C THR A 252 -19.83 -7.03 -5.70
N SER A 253 -18.96 -6.49 -6.57
CA SER A 253 -19.15 -5.14 -7.16
C SER A 253 -20.45 -4.99 -7.96
N GLU A 254 -20.98 -6.07 -8.55
CA GLU A 254 -22.29 -6.05 -9.22
C GLU A 254 -23.44 -6.07 -8.22
N GLN A 255 -23.37 -6.93 -7.19
CA GLN A 255 -24.34 -6.92 -6.10
C GLN A 255 -24.31 -5.61 -5.33
N LYS A 256 -23.17 -4.94 -5.17
CA LYS A 256 -23.08 -3.61 -4.56
C LYS A 256 -23.79 -2.54 -5.38
N LYS A 257 -23.72 -2.65 -6.72
CA LYS A 257 -24.46 -1.78 -7.65
C LYS A 257 -25.96 -2.11 -7.70
N ALA A 258 -26.34 -3.38 -7.52
CA ALA A 258 -27.73 -3.85 -7.57
C ALA A 258 -28.45 -3.80 -6.21
N LEU A 259 -27.72 -3.94 -5.11
CA LEU A 259 -28.25 -3.91 -3.75
C LEU A 259 -28.69 -2.49 -3.44
N ASN A 260 -30.00 -2.35 -3.39
CA ASN A 260 -30.60 -1.10 -3.00
C ASN A 260 -30.56 -0.99 -1.47
N ILE A 261 -29.45 -0.47 -0.93
CA ILE A 261 -29.28 -0.19 0.51
C ILE A 261 -30.45 0.64 1.06
N PRO A 262 -30.95 1.68 0.36
CA PRO A 262 -32.16 2.39 0.78
C PRO A 262 -33.40 1.49 0.92
N LEU A 263 -33.58 0.51 0.04
CA LEU A 263 -34.69 -0.45 0.12
C LEU A 263 -34.51 -1.44 1.27
N LEU A 264 -33.29 -1.92 1.52
CA LEU A 264 -32.99 -2.81 2.65
C LEU A 264 -33.23 -2.12 3.98
N GLN A 265 -32.72 -0.90 4.11
CA GLN A 265 -32.97 -0.07 5.26
C GLN A 265 -34.46 0.16 5.46
N LYS A 266 -35.21 0.43 4.39
CA LYS A 266 -36.67 0.58 4.44
C LYS A 266 -37.35 -0.69 4.96
N ASN A 267 -36.97 -1.86 4.46
CA ASN A 267 -37.61 -3.10 4.86
C ASN A 267 -37.29 -3.49 6.33
N LEU A 268 -36.07 -3.23 6.82
CA LEU A 268 -35.72 -3.45 8.24
C LEU A 268 -36.55 -2.56 9.18
N TYR A 269 -36.86 -1.34 8.76
CA TYR A 269 -37.80 -0.48 9.47
C TYR A 269 -39.24 -1.01 9.40
N GLU A 270 -39.68 -1.53 8.24
CA GLU A 270 -41.01 -2.16 8.10
C GLU A 270 -41.18 -3.41 8.99
N LEU A 271 -40.08 -4.07 9.38
CA LEU A 271 -40.05 -5.22 10.29
C LEU A 271 -40.00 -4.85 11.78
N GLY A 272 -39.87 -3.57 12.12
CA GLY A 272 -39.87 -3.10 13.50
C GLY A 272 -38.49 -2.82 14.10
N ALA A 273 -37.41 -2.79 13.31
CA ALA A 273 -36.12 -2.32 13.80
C ALA A 273 -36.26 -0.87 14.31
N PHE A 274 -35.83 -0.61 15.55
CA PHE A 274 -35.92 0.74 16.10
C PHE A 274 -34.98 1.69 15.34
N TYR A 275 -33.77 1.22 15.05
CA TYR A 275 -32.79 1.98 14.30
C TYR A 275 -31.82 1.03 13.61
N VAL A 276 -31.63 1.21 12.30
CA VAL A 276 -30.57 0.51 11.58
C VAL A 276 -29.34 1.40 11.58
N ALA A 277 -28.40 1.12 12.49
CA ALA A 277 -27.22 1.92 12.79
C ALA A 277 -26.23 1.98 11.64
N ASP A 278 -26.01 0.84 11.00
CA ASP A 278 -25.23 0.80 9.78
C ASP A 278 -25.62 -0.39 8.91
N ILE A 279 -25.52 -0.18 7.59
CA ILE A 279 -25.55 -1.22 6.58
C ILE A 279 -24.28 -1.02 5.76
N GLU A 280 -23.18 -1.49 6.33
CA GLU A 280 -21.85 -1.13 5.89
C GLU A 280 -21.27 -2.25 5.03
N ALA A 281 -20.90 -1.91 3.80
CA ALA A 281 -20.09 -2.75 2.93
C ALA A 281 -18.62 -2.38 3.17
N GLU A 282 -17.76 -3.37 3.36
CA GLU A 282 -16.34 -3.13 3.54
C GLU A 282 -15.66 -2.68 2.20
N SER A 283 -15.77 -1.37 1.82
CA SER A 283 -14.89 -0.48 0.96
C SER A 283 -15.28 -0.01 -0.51
N THR A 284 -14.97 1.28 -0.89
CA THR A 284 -14.58 1.91 -2.24
C THR A 284 -14.41 3.49 -2.25
N ILE A 285 -13.60 4.15 -3.14
CA ILE A 285 -13.12 5.60 -3.16
C ILE A 285 -13.13 6.32 -4.57
N ASP A 286 -13.16 7.69 -4.67
CA ASP A 286 -12.82 8.53 -5.89
C ASP A 286 -12.29 10.02 -5.68
N ILE A 287 -11.82 10.75 -6.74
CA ILE A 287 -10.77 11.85 -6.84
C ILE A 287 -11.22 13.26 -7.43
N THR A 288 -10.59 14.42 -7.08
CA THR A 288 -9.88 15.45 -7.97
C THR A 288 -9.74 16.91 -7.47
N ASN A 289 -8.51 17.48 -7.55
CA ASN A 289 -8.19 18.85 -7.98
C ASN A 289 -6.79 18.87 -8.65
N ARG A 290 -6.61 17.93 -9.59
CA ARG A 290 -5.50 16.98 -9.47
C ARG A 290 -4.78 16.68 -10.82
N GLY A 291 -5.38 16.85 -12.00
CA GLY A 291 -5.09 16.10 -13.24
C GLY A 291 -3.74 16.07 -14.01
N LEU A 292 -2.59 16.59 -13.55
CA LEU A 292 -1.29 16.38 -14.27
C LEU A 292 -0.17 15.90 -13.34
N LEU A 293 -0.10 16.50 -12.15
CA LEU A 293 0.64 15.93 -11.01
C LEU A 293 -0.21 14.97 -10.18
N SER A 294 -1.52 14.82 -10.45
CA SER A 294 -2.28 13.63 -10.04
C SER A 294 -2.16 12.49 -10.97
N GLU A 295 -1.76 12.73 -12.22
CA GLU A 295 -1.32 11.59 -13.00
C GLU A 295 -0.04 11.01 -12.40
N GLU A 296 0.90 11.88 -11.96
CA GLU A 296 2.15 11.46 -11.31
C GLU A 296 2.03 11.15 -9.80
N SER A 297 0.95 11.54 -9.13
CA SER A 297 0.67 11.11 -7.74
C SER A 297 -0.38 10.00 -7.63
N ASP A 298 -1.05 9.59 -8.72
CA ASP A 298 -1.89 8.38 -8.76
C ASP A 298 -1.01 7.14 -8.98
N PRO A 299 -0.81 6.29 -7.95
CA PRO A 299 0.07 5.14 -8.07
C PRO A 299 -0.43 4.11 -9.08
N ARG A 300 -1.74 4.04 -9.32
CA ARG A 300 -2.36 3.14 -10.30
C ARG A 300 -2.02 3.57 -11.72
N LEU A 301 -2.19 4.85 -12.03
CA LEU A 301 -1.91 5.38 -13.36
C LEU A 301 -0.42 5.23 -13.70
N ASN A 302 0.45 5.57 -12.75
CA ASN A 302 1.89 5.42 -12.91
C ASN A 302 2.32 3.96 -13.12
N LEU A 303 1.75 3.03 -12.35
CA LEU A 303 1.99 1.59 -12.53
C LEU A 303 1.57 1.13 -13.93
N LYS A 304 0.42 1.58 -14.43
CA LYS A 304 -0.06 1.22 -15.77
C LYS A 304 0.88 1.72 -16.86
N LYS A 305 1.28 3.01 -16.80
CA LYS A 305 2.26 3.60 -17.72
C LYS A 305 3.59 2.82 -17.72
N TRP A 306 4.07 2.41 -16.53
CA TRP A 306 5.29 1.63 -16.39
C TRP A 306 5.16 0.23 -17.03
N LEU A 307 4.05 -0.48 -16.78
CA LEU A 307 3.81 -1.82 -17.33
C LEU A 307 3.67 -1.81 -18.86
N GLU A 308 3.02 -0.77 -19.40
CA GLU A 308 2.89 -0.55 -20.85
C GLU A 308 4.27 -0.30 -21.50
N GLU A 309 5.09 0.57 -20.91
CA GLU A 309 6.46 0.83 -21.39
C GLU A 309 7.35 -0.43 -21.35
N LYS A 310 7.20 -1.26 -20.31
CA LYS A 310 7.97 -2.51 -20.15
C LYS A 310 7.39 -3.71 -20.90
N THR A 311 6.26 -3.57 -21.60
CA THR A 311 5.65 -4.62 -22.45
C THR A 311 5.34 -5.94 -21.73
N PHE A 312 4.83 -5.87 -20.50
CA PHE A 312 4.40 -7.07 -19.76
C PHE A 312 3.23 -7.77 -20.49
N LYS A 313 3.17 -9.11 -20.44
CA LYS A 313 2.17 -9.90 -21.17
C LYS A 313 0.72 -9.65 -20.71
N ASN A 314 0.51 -9.34 -19.42
CA ASN A 314 -0.81 -9.17 -18.81
C ASN A 314 -0.81 -7.96 -17.83
N PRO A 315 -0.72 -6.71 -18.32
CA PRO A 315 -0.63 -5.52 -17.47
C PRO A 315 -1.88 -5.33 -16.61
N ASP A 316 -3.07 -5.63 -17.14
CA ASP A 316 -4.33 -5.46 -16.41
C ASP A 316 -4.42 -6.36 -15.18
N LYS A 317 -3.98 -7.62 -15.29
CA LYS A 317 -3.94 -8.58 -14.16
C LYS A 317 -2.96 -8.16 -13.07
N ILE A 318 -1.88 -7.47 -13.46
CA ILE A 318 -0.89 -6.93 -12.52
C ILE A 318 -1.50 -5.73 -11.79
N VAL A 319 -2.14 -4.80 -12.50
CA VAL A 319 -2.84 -3.64 -11.91
C VAL A 319 -3.95 -4.09 -10.95
N GLU A 320 -4.71 -5.11 -11.30
CA GLU A 320 -5.77 -5.69 -10.45
C GLU A 320 -5.21 -6.18 -9.09
N LEU A 321 -4.09 -6.91 -9.12
CA LEU A 321 -3.42 -7.36 -7.88
C LEU A 321 -2.73 -6.22 -7.12
N ALA A 322 -2.52 -5.06 -7.75
CA ALA A 322 -1.91 -3.87 -7.16
C ALA A 322 -2.92 -3.03 -6.36
N GLU A 323 -4.19 -2.97 -6.79
CA GLU A 323 -5.23 -2.17 -6.15
C GLU A 323 -5.29 -2.31 -4.62
N PRO A 324 -5.34 -3.53 -4.03
CA PRO A 324 -5.38 -3.66 -2.57
C PRO A 324 -4.11 -3.16 -1.88
N ILE A 325 -2.95 -3.27 -2.55
CA ILE A 325 -1.66 -2.79 -2.02
C ILE A 325 -1.62 -1.26 -2.05
N ILE A 326 -2.07 -0.65 -3.15
CA ILE A 326 -2.14 0.80 -3.32
C ILE A 326 -3.13 1.41 -2.31
N ALA A 327 -4.32 0.82 -2.16
CA ALA A 327 -5.35 1.31 -1.26
C ALA A 327 -4.90 1.28 0.22
N GLU A 328 -4.22 0.21 0.64
CA GLU A 328 -3.68 0.09 1.99
C GLU A 328 -2.57 1.12 2.27
N ALA A 329 -1.64 1.29 1.32
CA ALA A 329 -0.58 2.29 1.42
C ALA A 329 -1.12 3.73 1.45
N MET A 330 -2.18 4.04 0.69
CA MET A 330 -2.80 5.37 0.68
C MET A 330 -3.53 5.69 1.98
N LYS A 331 -4.16 4.71 2.64
CA LYS A 331 -4.81 4.92 3.97
C LYS A 331 -3.81 5.32 5.06
N GLN A 332 -2.55 4.93 4.93
CA GLN A 332 -1.50 5.22 5.92
C GLN A 332 -0.86 6.61 5.70
N SER A 333 -1.05 7.22 4.52
CA SER A 333 -0.52 8.53 4.12
C SER A 333 -1.50 9.68 4.44
N THR A 334 -1.08 10.67 5.25
CA THR A 334 -1.88 11.87 5.62
C THR A 334 -1.42 13.13 4.87
N THR A 335 -0.49 12.97 3.91
CA THR A 335 0.11 14.08 3.14
C THR A 335 -0.90 14.82 2.25
N ALA A 336 -2.14 14.32 2.14
CA ALA A 336 -3.17 14.89 1.27
C ALA A 336 -4.02 16.03 1.87
N GLU A 337 -3.94 16.31 3.18
CA GLU A 337 -4.88 17.23 3.87
C GLU A 337 -4.32 18.65 4.16
N ILE A 338 -3.02 18.89 4.00
CA ILE A 338 -2.39 20.16 4.42
C ILE A 338 -1.62 20.76 3.25
N HIS A 339 -2.14 21.85 2.71
CA HIS A 339 -1.59 22.57 1.56
C HIS A 339 -1.44 24.07 1.85
N GLY A 340 -0.44 24.72 1.28
CA GLY A 340 -0.21 26.17 1.42
C GLY A 340 1.26 26.54 1.62
N VAL A 341 1.51 27.82 1.88
CA VAL A 341 2.87 28.35 2.09
C VAL A 341 3.29 28.16 3.55
N PHE A 342 4.42 27.50 3.79
CA PHE A 342 5.10 27.38 5.07
C PHE A 342 5.83 28.69 5.41
N LYS A 343 5.30 29.50 6.34
CA LYS A 343 5.84 30.83 6.70
C LYS A 343 6.27 30.87 8.17
N PRO A 344 7.51 31.29 8.50
CA PRO A 344 7.91 31.48 9.90
C PRO A 344 7.19 32.69 10.50
N VAL A 345 6.74 32.56 11.76
CA VAL A 345 6.06 33.61 12.54
C VAL A 345 6.94 34.08 13.69
N SER A 346 7.37 33.18 14.58
CA SER A 346 8.26 33.56 15.68
C SER A 346 9.13 32.39 16.14
N ILE A 347 10.26 32.72 16.77
CA ILE A 347 11.13 31.74 17.44
C ILE A 347 11.53 32.23 18.83
N SER A 348 11.37 31.37 19.83
CA SER A 348 11.80 31.62 21.20
C SER A 348 12.69 30.51 21.71
N VAL A 349 13.75 30.88 22.43
CA VAL A 349 14.73 29.94 22.98
C VAL A 349 15.07 30.27 24.42
N ARG A 350 15.36 29.25 25.23
CA ARG A 350 15.91 29.40 26.59
C ARG A 350 16.98 28.35 26.84
N ASN A 351 18.11 28.81 27.41
CA ASN A 351 19.34 28.05 27.60
C ASN A 351 19.81 27.33 26.31
N TYR A 352 19.69 28.00 25.16
CA TYR A 352 20.04 27.46 23.85
C TYR A 352 21.37 28.06 23.38
N ARG A 353 22.43 27.27 23.38
CA ARG A 353 23.80 27.65 22.97
C ARG A 353 24.26 28.96 23.64
N ASN A 354 24.41 30.03 22.85
CA ASN A 354 24.86 31.34 23.31
C ASN A 354 23.74 32.19 23.93
N TYR A 355 22.49 31.72 23.87
CA TYR A 355 21.29 32.43 24.33
C TYR A 355 20.84 31.88 25.68
N LYS A 356 20.78 32.73 26.70
CA LYS A 356 20.14 32.42 27.98
C LYS A 356 18.62 32.40 27.82
N GLU A 357 18.08 33.40 27.15
CA GLU A 357 16.68 33.55 26.81
C GLU A 357 16.56 34.60 25.71
N GLU A 358 15.84 34.28 24.64
CA GLU A 358 15.59 35.19 23.52
C GLU A 358 14.28 34.87 22.79
N ASN A 359 13.66 35.89 22.18
CA ASN A 359 12.47 35.77 21.36
C ASN A 359 12.59 36.70 20.14
N PHE A 360 12.24 36.22 18.95
CA PHE A 360 12.26 36.99 17.71
C PHE A 360 10.98 36.76 16.89
N ASP A 361 10.42 37.83 16.35
CA ASP A 361 9.22 37.85 15.51
C ASP A 361 9.60 38.11 14.04
N PHE A 362 9.17 37.21 13.15
CA PHE A 362 9.43 37.25 11.71
C PHE A 362 8.34 38.02 10.94
N SER A 363 7.24 38.44 11.57
CA SER A 363 6.05 38.96 10.89
C SER A 363 6.36 40.13 9.95
N ASP A 364 7.12 41.12 10.43
CA ASP A 364 7.51 42.32 9.67
C ASP A 364 8.73 42.11 8.75
N ILE A 365 9.29 40.90 8.71
CA ILE A 365 10.47 40.59 7.90
C ILE A 365 10.06 40.06 6.53
N SER A 366 10.61 40.65 5.46
CA SER A 366 10.42 40.16 4.09
C SER A 366 11.75 40.01 3.36
N PHE A 367 12.62 41.01 3.45
CA PHE A 367 13.91 41.05 2.76
C PHE A 367 14.95 41.71 3.67
N CYS A 368 15.64 40.91 4.48
CA CYS A 368 16.43 41.41 5.61
C CYS A 368 17.86 40.87 5.66
N THR A 369 18.80 41.70 6.13
CA THR A 369 20.15 41.26 6.53
C THR A 369 20.24 40.95 8.01
N ILE A 370 21.07 39.99 8.40
CA ILE A 370 21.36 39.66 9.80
C ILE A 370 22.84 39.95 10.06
N ASN A 371 23.10 40.92 10.92
CA ASN A 371 24.41 41.49 11.23
C ASN A 371 24.85 41.13 12.65
N GLY A 372 26.12 41.33 12.97
CA GLY A 372 26.67 41.11 14.32
C GLY A 372 28.06 40.47 14.29
N VAL A 373 28.82 40.60 15.39
CA VAL A 373 30.21 40.09 15.47
C VAL A 373 30.29 38.58 15.24
N ASN A 374 31.43 38.09 14.74
CA ASN A 374 31.61 36.66 14.51
C ASN A 374 31.46 35.86 15.82
N GLY A 375 30.75 34.74 15.73
CA GLY A 375 30.40 33.93 16.89
C GLY A 375 29.37 34.57 17.85
N ALA A 376 28.63 35.60 17.44
CA ALA A 376 27.49 36.14 18.19
C ALA A 376 26.25 35.23 18.22
N GLY A 377 26.27 34.10 17.50
CA GLY A 377 25.14 33.16 17.46
C GLY A 377 24.07 33.50 16.43
N LYS A 378 24.41 34.25 15.36
CA LYS A 378 23.50 34.59 14.25
C LYS A 378 22.85 33.34 13.64
N SER A 379 23.64 32.44 13.06
CA SER A 379 23.15 31.19 12.47
C SER A 379 22.53 30.24 13.50
N SER A 380 22.98 30.30 14.77
CA SER A 380 22.42 29.49 15.85
C SER A 380 20.92 29.78 16.09
N LEU A 381 20.49 31.05 16.08
CA LEU A 381 19.09 31.40 16.33
C LEU A 381 18.24 31.31 15.05
N PHE A 382 18.73 31.86 13.95
CA PHE A 382 17.93 32.05 12.73
C PHE A 382 17.86 30.82 11.82
N MET A 383 18.76 29.83 12.00
CA MET A 383 18.78 28.62 11.18
C MET A 383 18.72 27.38 12.07
N ASP A 384 19.68 27.23 12.99
CA ASP A 384 19.84 25.98 13.73
C ASP A 384 18.70 25.74 14.73
N ALA A 385 18.22 26.77 15.43
CA ALA A 385 17.12 26.62 16.37
C ALA A 385 15.82 26.18 15.69
N ILE A 386 15.56 26.63 14.44
CA ILE A 386 14.39 26.16 13.66
C ILE A 386 14.53 24.68 13.35
N VAL A 387 15.69 24.26 12.86
CA VAL A 387 15.97 22.85 12.51
C VAL A 387 15.96 21.95 13.75
N ASP A 388 16.56 22.40 14.85
CA ASP A 388 16.59 21.67 16.12
C ASP A 388 15.18 21.55 16.73
N CYS A 389 14.31 22.55 16.52
CA CYS A 389 12.91 22.51 16.96
C CYS A 389 12.08 21.49 16.17
N LEU A 390 12.17 21.55 14.84
CA LEU A 390 11.35 20.74 13.93
C LEU A 390 11.83 19.29 13.80
N PHE A 391 13.15 19.07 13.77
CA PHE A 391 13.74 17.76 13.42
C PHE A 391 14.71 17.19 14.47
N GLU A 392 15.14 17.99 15.45
CA GLU A 392 16.13 17.57 16.46
C GLU A 392 17.50 17.14 15.91
N GLU A 393 17.90 17.68 14.77
CA GLU A 393 19.21 17.39 14.19
C GLU A 393 20.23 18.49 14.49
N THR A 394 20.93 18.38 15.62
CA THR A 394 21.96 19.36 15.99
C THR A 394 23.19 19.27 15.09
N ARG A 395 23.88 20.39 14.83
CA ARG A 395 25.14 20.42 14.05
C ARG A 395 26.22 19.49 14.62
N GLU A 396 26.21 19.29 15.94
CA GLU A 396 27.22 18.52 16.68
C GLU A 396 26.82 17.05 16.86
N GLY A 397 25.62 16.65 16.44
CA GLY A 397 25.10 15.28 16.55
C GLY A 397 24.66 14.85 17.95
N ASP A 398 24.98 15.62 19.01
CA ASP A 398 24.47 15.42 20.36
C ASP A 398 23.25 16.31 20.64
N CYS A 399 22.11 15.68 20.94
CA CYS A 399 20.83 16.35 21.25
C CYS A 399 20.85 17.15 22.56
N LYS A 400 21.87 16.97 23.42
CA LYS A 400 22.05 17.76 24.64
C LYS A 400 23.03 18.92 24.47
N ALA A 401 23.79 18.94 23.37
CA ALA A 401 24.87 19.90 23.18
C ALA A 401 24.38 21.34 22.95
N TRP A 402 23.12 21.53 22.57
CA TRP A 402 22.53 22.87 22.51
C TRP A 402 22.11 23.43 23.87
N ILE A 403 22.07 22.64 24.94
CA ILE A 403 21.83 23.17 26.29
C ILE A 403 23.08 23.95 26.71
N ARG A 404 22.91 25.20 27.13
CA ARG A 404 24.00 26.05 27.61
C ARG A 404 24.85 25.30 28.67
N GLY A 405 26.17 25.35 28.51
CA GLY A 405 27.12 24.62 29.35
C GLY A 405 27.30 25.13 30.78
N THR A 406 26.55 26.16 31.20
CA THR A 406 26.63 26.75 32.53
C THR A 406 26.00 25.84 33.60
N GLU A 407 26.44 25.95 34.85
CA GLU A 407 26.00 25.09 35.96
C GLU A 407 24.50 25.25 36.31
N ASP A 408 23.93 26.41 36.02
CA ASP A 408 22.52 26.77 36.25
C ASP A 408 21.56 26.21 35.17
N ALA A 409 22.05 25.91 33.97
CA ALA A 409 21.25 25.41 32.87
C ALA A 409 21.01 23.89 32.98
N ARG A 410 19.95 23.47 33.68
CA ARG A 410 19.55 22.04 33.80
C ARG A 410 18.63 21.57 32.67
N SER A 411 17.98 22.49 31.98
CA SER A 411 17.08 22.25 30.86
C SER A 411 17.21 23.34 29.80
N GLY A 412 16.88 22.99 28.56
CA GLY A 412 16.78 23.88 27.41
C GLY A 412 15.39 23.79 26.76
N PHE A 413 14.97 24.88 26.13
CA PHE A 413 13.67 25.07 25.51
C PHE A 413 13.81 25.77 24.17
N ILE A 414 13.05 25.30 23.17
CA ILE A 414 12.89 25.92 21.86
C ILE A 414 11.41 25.89 21.50
N GLU A 415 10.86 27.03 21.13
CA GLU A 415 9.53 27.19 20.57
C GLU A 415 9.63 27.83 19.19
N PHE A 416 8.95 27.24 18.21
CA PHE A 416 8.86 27.77 16.86
C PHE A 416 7.39 27.81 16.42
N ILE A 417 6.95 28.99 16.00
CA ILE A 417 5.59 29.25 15.50
C ILE A 417 5.69 29.54 14.01
N PHE A 418 4.85 28.88 13.21
CA PHE A 418 4.82 29.01 11.75
C PHE A 418 3.41 28.81 11.21
N ASP A 419 3.14 29.35 10.03
CA ASP A 419 1.88 29.18 9.32
C ASP A 419 2.08 28.18 8.15
N ILE A 420 1.10 27.32 7.87
CA ILE A 420 0.99 26.58 6.60
C ILE A 420 -0.36 26.93 5.99
N GLY A 421 -0.33 27.72 4.91
CA GLY A 421 -1.55 28.31 4.35
C GLY A 421 -2.19 29.27 5.37
N GLU A 422 -3.43 29.03 5.74
CA GLU A 422 -4.17 29.85 6.73
C GLU A 422 -4.07 29.31 8.17
N LYS A 423 -3.41 28.16 8.37
CA LYS A 423 -3.34 27.51 9.69
C LYS A 423 -2.02 27.84 10.37
N ARG A 424 -2.11 28.29 11.62
CA ARG A 424 -0.94 28.57 12.48
C ARG A 424 -0.62 27.40 13.39
N PHE A 425 0.63 26.98 13.39
CA PHE A 425 1.17 25.87 14.17
C PHE A 425 2.26 26.34 15.12
N ARG A 426 2.42 25.61 16.21
CA ARG A 426 3.46 25.80 17.23
C ARG A 426 4.08 24.46 17.57
N VAL A 427 5.40 24.40 17.44
CA VAL A 427 6.21 23.27 17.93
C VAL A 427 7.01 23.74 19.14
N VAL A 428 6.93 23.00 20.24
CA VAL A 428 7.69 23.25 21.46
C VAL A 428 8.49 22.01 21.81
N ARG A 429 9.79 22.18 21.98
CA ARG A 429 10.72 21.10 22.30
C ARG A 429 11.52 21.43 23.55
N THR A 430 11.53 20.49 24.50
CA THR A 430 12.34 20.62 25.72
C THR A 430 13.32 19.47 25.89
N ARG A 431 14.52 19.81 26.33
CA ARG A 431 15.57 18.87 26.69
C ARG A 431 16.05 19.15 28.09
N THR A 432 16.39 18.11 28.84
CA THR A 432 16.95 18.21 30.19
C THR A 432 18.28 17.46 30.27
N LYS A 433 19.21 17.93 31.10
CA LYS A 433 20.48 17.23 31.37
C LYS A 433 20.21 15.84 32.00
N SER A 434 19.18 15.76 32.85
CA SER A 434 18.61 14.55 33.47
C SER A 434 17.08 14.59 33.41
N GLY A 435 16.41 13.51 32.99
CA GLY A 435 14.94 13.43 32.82
C GLY A 435 14.49 13.06 31.40
N LYS A 436 13.17 12.94 31.20
CA LYS A 436 12.58 12.66 29.88
C LYS A 436 12.35 13.96 29.09
N PRO A 437 12.68 14.01 27.80
CA PRO A 437 12.38 15.16 26.94
C PRO A 437 10.87 15.30 26.72
N THR A 438 10.43 16.44 26.20
CA THR A 438 9.05 16.62 25.74
C THR A 438 9.01 17.26 24.36
N LEU A 439 7.96 16.94 23.61
CA LEU A 439 7.65 17.50 22.29
C LEU A 439 6.16 17.80 22.23
N ASN A 440 5.81 19.03 21.90
CA ASN A 440 4.43 19.44 21.69
C ASN A 440 4.25 20.04 20.29
N LEU A 441 3.13 19.70 19.65
CA LEU A 441 2.64 20.26 18.40
C LEU A 441 1.24 20.79 18.70
N SER A 442 0.98 22.06 18.42
CA SER A 442 -0.32 22.70 18.61
C SER A 442 -0.69 23.52 17.38
N GLN A 443 -1.98 23.72 17.13
CA GLN A 443 -2.53 24.62 16.12
C GLN A 443 -3.36 25.72 16.80
N TYR A 444 -3.14 26.97 16.40
CA TYR A 444 -3.89 28.10 16.93
C TYR A 444 -5.33 28.11 16.40
N GLN A 445 -6.30 28.39 17.26
CA GLN A 445 -7.70 28.59 16.90
C GLN A 445 -8.08 30.06 17.09
N GLU A 446 -8.31 30.79 15.99
CA GLU A 446 -8.65 32.22 16.03
C GLU A 446 -9.96 32.50 16.78
N GLU A 447 -10.96 31.60 16.70
CA GLU A 447 -12.27 31.78 17.32
C GLU A 447 -12.24 31.76 18.85
N SER A 448 -11.33 31.00 19.46
CA SER A 448 -11.21 30.83 20.91
C SER A 448 -10.00 31.55 21.51
N ALA A 449 -9.14 32.13 20.68
CA ALA A 449 -7.83 32.66 21.06
C ALA A 449 -7.00 31.66 21.89
N ASP A 450 -7.09 30.36 21.55
CA ASP A 450 -6.47 29.27 22.30
C ASP A 450 -5.71 28.31 21.37
N TRP A 451 -4.83 27.49 21.94
CA TRP A 451 -4.03 26.51 21.22
C TRP A 451 -4.66 25.12 21.29
N MET A 452 -5.12 24.60 20.15
CA MET A 452 -5.55 23.22 20.01
C MET A 452 -4.34 22.31 19.93
N ASN A 453 -4.27 21.29 20.76
CA ASN A 453 -3.17 20.36 20.73
C ASN A 453 -3.33 19.33 19.58
N LEU A 454 -2.23 19.01 18.93
CA LEU A 454 -2.13 18.02 17.84
C LEU A 454 -1.09 16.92 18.15
N SER A 455 -0.49 16.92 19.35
CA SER A 455 0.49 15.92 19.76
C SER A 455 -0.09 14.51 19.87
N LYS A 456 0.78 13.51 19.66
CA LYS A 456 0.47 12.10 19.93
C LYS A 456 1.01 11.69 21.30
N GLU A 457 0.69 10.49 21.74
CA GLU A 457 1.11 9.99 23.06
C GLU A 457 2.64 9.83 23.17
N ARG A 458 3.31 9.34 22.12
CA ARG A 458 4.77 9.16 22.08
C ARG A 458 5.45 10.30 21.34
N ILE A 459 6.65 10.64 21.78
CA ILE A 459 7.50 11.65 21.13
C ILE A 459 7.87 11.23 19.72
N ILE A 460 8.16 9.95 19.49
CA ILE A 460 8.48 9.42 18.15
C ILE A 460 7.27 9.58 17.23
N ASP A 461 6.06 9.30 17.71
CA ASP A 461 4.83 9.44 16.92
C ASP A 461 4.51 10.93 16.67
N THR A 462 4.80 11.81 17.63
CA THR A 462 4.66 13.27 17.45
C THR A 462 5.71 13.83 16.49
N GLN A 463 6.95 13.32 16.51
CA GLN A 463 8.00 13.67 15.55
C GLN A 463 7.61 13.23 14.13
N ALA A 464 7.11 11.99 14.00
CA ALA A 464 6.56 11.51 12.74
C ALA A 464 5.37 12.38 12.27
N GLU A 465 4.51 12.85 13.19
CA GLU A 465 3.41 13.77 12.87
C GLU A 465 3.91 15.16 12.41
N ILE A 466 5.06 15.64 12.92
CA ILE A 466 5.71 16.88 12.44
C ILE A 466 6.29 16.66 11.03
N GLU A 467 7.00 15.56 10.78
CA GLU A 467 7.62 15.28 9.48
C GLU A 467 6.58 15.02 8.37
N LYS A 468 5.68 14.05 8.56
CA LYS A 468 4.26 14.37 8.72
C LYS A 468 3.64 15.56 7.99
N LEU A 469 3.29 16.51 8.84
CA LEU A 469 2.77 17.85 8.60
C LEU A 469 3.62 18.65 7.61
N LEU A 470 4.95 18.56 7.70
CA LEU A 470 5.87 19.30 6.83
C LEU A 470 6.05 18.66 5.45
N GLY A 471 5.73 17.37 5.31
CA GLY A 471 5.91 16.60 4.08
C GLY A 471 7.37 16.41 3.66
N MET A 472 8.33 16.53 4.59
CA MET A 472 9.77 16.48 4.27
C MET A 472 10.63 16.12 5.48
N ASP A 473 11.74 15.45 5.24
CA ASP A 473 12.78 15.21 6.24
C ASP A 473 13.71 16.42 6.42
N SER A 474 14.55 16.38 7.46
CA SER A 474 15.51 17.44 7.78
C SER A 474 16.49 17.73 6.64
N MET A 475 17.01 16.68 5.98
CA MET A 475 17.95 16.83 4.88
C MET A 475 17.32 17.57 3.69
N THR A 476 16.07 17.24 3.37
CA THR A 476 15.28 17.90 2.32
C THR A 476 14.96 19.33 2.72
N PHE A 477 14.57 19.58 3.98
CA PHE A 477 14.33 20.93 4.50
C PHE A 477 15.58 21.80 4.40
N ARG A 478 16.74 21.31 4.86
CA ARG A 478 18.04 22.00 4.75
C ARG A 478 18.41 22.26 3.30
N SER A 479 18.19 21.30 2.41
CA SER A 479 18.56 21.43 1.00
C SER A 479 17.69 22.43 0.22
N CYS A 480 16.47 22.74 0.71
CA CYS A 480 15.52 23.59 0.00
C CYS A 480 15.31 24.97 0.67
N ALA A 481 15.41 25.05 2.00
CA ALA A 481 15.09 26.26 2.77
C ALA A 481 16.33 27.01 3.31
N LEU A 482 17.49 26.34 3.39
CA LEU A 482 18.68 26.87 4.07
C LEU A 482 19.91 26.81 3.16
N ILE A 483 20.59 27.95 2.98
CA ILE A 483 21.89 28.05 2.33
C ILE A 483 22.91 28.34 3.43
N MET A 484 23.51 27.29 3.99
CA MET A 484 24.50 27.41 5.07
C MET A 484 25.91 27.73 4.52
N GLN A 485 26.72 28.41 5.35
CA GLN A 485 28.12 28.71 5.06
C GLN A 485 28.89 27.41 4.75
N ASP A 486 29.68 27.42 3.67
CA ASP A 486 30.41 26.26 3.10
C ASP A 486 29.55 25.05 2.65
N GLN A 487 28.21 25.14 2.77
CA GLN A 487 27.26 24.06 2.45
C GLN A 487 26.15 24.51 1.47
N TYR A 488 26.40 25.58 0.73
CA TYR A 488 25.45 26.20 -0.23
C TYR A 488 25.05 25.31 -1.41
N GLY A 489 25.63 24.12 -1.54
CA GLY A 489 25.30 23.14 -2.57
C GLY A 489 24.97 21.77 -2.00
N LEU A 490 24.37 21.65 -0.80
CA LEU A 490 24.05 20.37 -0.16
C LEU A 490 23.47 19.33 -1.13
N PHE A 491 22.50 19.72 -1.97
CA PHE A 491 21.97 18.85 -3.02
C PHE A 491 23.00 18.58 -4.14
N LEU A 492 23.71 19.59 -4.63
CA LEU A 492 24.71 19.45 -5.71
C LEU A 492 26.02 18.76 -5.26
N GLN A 493 26.29 18.71 -3.96
CA GLN A 493 27.46 18.06 -3.33
C GLN A 493 27.12 16.64 -2.86
N ALA A 494 25.84 16.34 -2.61
CA ALA A 494 25.38 15.00 -2.31
C ALA A 494 25.85 14.02 -3.40
N LYS A 495 26.09 12.76 -2.99
CA LYS A 495 26.49 11.72 -3.94
C LYS A 495 25.39 11.52 -4.99
N LYS A 496 25.76 11.02 -6.17
CA LYS A 496 24.83 10.89 -7.29
C LYS A 496 23.58 10.04 -6.95
N ASP A 497 23.69 9.07 -6.04
CA ASP A 497 22.57 8.25 -5.55
C ASP A 497 21.75 8.97 -4.47
N GLU A 498 22.39 9.71 -3.56
CA GLU A 498 21.72 10.53 -2.54
C GLU A 498 20.82 11.62 -3.17
N ARG A 499 21.22 12.21 -4.31
CA ARG A 499 20.41 13.19 -5.04
C ARG A 499 19.05 12.64 -5.50
N ILE A 500 19.01 11.37 -5.93
CA ILE A 500 17.76 10.72 -6.34
C ILE A 500 16.86 10.47 -5.13
N ALA A 501 17.44 10.08 -3.99
CA ALA A 501 16.68 9.92 -2.75
C ALA A 501 16.07 11.25 -2.28
N ILE A 502 16.84 12.36 -2.35
CA ILE A 502 16.34 13.70 -2.00
C ILE A 502 15.19 14.12 -2.93
N LEU A 503 15.30 13.90 -4.25
CA LEU A 503 14.19 14.15 -5.18
C LEU A 503 12.98 13.25 -4.89
N GLY A 504 13.20 11.97 -4.59
CA GLY A 504 12.14 11.04 -4.22
C GLY A 504 11.36 11.49 -2.98
N ASN A 505 12.06 11.98 -1.96
CA ASN A 505 11.44 12.52 -0.75
C ASN A 505 10.73 13.85 -1.03
N LEU A 506 11.34 14.73 -1.84
CA LEU A 506 10.74 16.00 -2.27
C LEU A 506 9.41 15.81 -3.01
N LEU A 507 9.32 14.77 -3.82
CA LEU A 507 8.15 14.41 -4.64
C LEU A 507 7.16 13.49 -3.90
N GLY A 508 7.42 13.12 -2.63
CA GLY A 508 6.54 12.26 -1.85
C GLY A 508 6.49 10.80 -2.30
N LEU A 509 7.53 10.30 -2.97
CA LEU A 509 7.57 8.93 -3.54
C LEU A 509 7.80 7.83 -2.49
N GLY A 510 7.92 8.17 -1.20
CA GLY A 510 8.10 7.21 -0.11
C GLY A 510 6.97 6.16 -0.01
N ILE A 511 5.77 6.49 -0.49
CA ILE A 511 4.62 5.58 -0.52
C ILE A 511 4.89 4.29 -1.33
N TYR A 512 5.72 4.36 -2.38
CA TYR A 512 6.08 3.20 -3.20
C TYR A 512 6.91 2.18 -2.43
N GLY A 513 7.72 2.61 -1.45
CA GLY A 513 8.45 1.69 -0.57
C GLY A 513 7.52 0.84 0.31
N VAL A 514 6.40 1.42 0.77
CA VAL A 514 5.35 0.69 1.50
C VAL A 514 4.67 -0.33 0.58
N MET A 515 4.33 0.08 -0.64
CA MET A 515 3.73 -0.80 -1.65
C MET A 515 4.67 -1.96 -2.03
N GLU A 516 5.99 -1.72 -2.13
CA GLU A 516 6.99 -2.75 -2.42
C GLU A 516 7.05 -3.81 -1.30
N LEU A 517 7.00 -3.38 -0.04
CA LEU A 517 6.99 -4.27 1.13
C LEU A 517 5.76 -5.19 1.12
N ASP A 518 4.58 -4.63 0.84
CA ASP A 518 3.34 -5.40 0.77
C ASP A 518 3.30 -6.35 -0.43
N ALA A 519 3.78 -5.91 -1.61
CA ALA A 519 3.94 -6.78 -2.77
C ALA A 519 4.88 -7.96 -2.48
N ARG A 520 5.99 -7.69 -1.76
CA ARG A 520 6.94 -8.72 -1.32
C ARG A 520 6.31 -9.73 -0.36
N LYS A 521 5.48 -9.27 0.57
CA LYS A 521 4.73 -10.14 1.49
C LYS A 521 3.75 -11.04 0.75
N LYS A 522 2.93 -10.47 -0.16
CA LYS A 522 1.97 -11.22 -0.99
C LYS A 522 2.64 -12.25 -1.92
N LEU A 523 3.81 -11.90 -2.46
CA LEU A 523 4.65 -12.82 -3.22
C LEU A 523 5.10 -14.02 -2.38
N ALA A 524 5.56 -13.78 -1.15
CA ALA A 524 5.98 -14.84 -0.24
C ALA A 524 4.83 -15.79 0.11
N ASP A 525 3.64 -15.26 0.41
CA ASP A 525 2.45 -16.05 0.71
C ASP A 525 2.03 -16.91 -0.49
N SER A 526 2.05 -16.34 -1.70
CA SER A 526 1.68 -17.05 -2.94
C SER A 526 2.68 -18.16 -3.29
N ARG A 527 3.98 -17.95 -3.03
CA ARG A 527 5.01 -18.99 -3.18
C ARG A 527 4.81 -20.12 -2.18
N LYS A 528 4.44 -19.81 -0.93
CA LYS A 528 4.15 -20.80 0.11
C LYS A 528 2.95 -21.69 -0.26
N GLU A 529 1.88 -21.08 -0.77
CA GLU A 529 0.71 -21.80 -1.29
C GLU A 529 1.07 -22.71 -2.48
N LEU A 530 1.91 -22.23 -3.40
CA LEU A 530 2.35 -23.03 -4.55
C LEU A 530 3.17 -24.26 -4.13
N VAL A 531 4.01 -24.13 -3.11
CA VAL A 531 4.77 -25.25 -2.56
C VAL A 531 3.85 -26.26 -1.88
N SER A 532 2.88 -25.82 -1.06
CA SER A 532 1.97 -26.74 -0.38
C SER A 532 1.08 -27.53 -1.34
N LYS A 533 0.59 -26.90 -2.43
CA LYS A 533 -0.22 -27.59 -3.44
C LYS A 533 0.59 -28.59 -4.27
N LYS A 534 1.83 -28.24 -4.64
CA LYS A 534 2.75 -29.19 -5.30
C LYS A 534 3.04 -30.41 -4.43
N GLU A 535 3.19 -30.21 -3.13
CA GLU A 535 3.38 -31.30 -2.17
C GLU A 535 2.15 -32.21 -2.08
N ALA A 536 0.94 -31.64 -2.04
CA ALA A 536 -0.31 -32.40 -2.03
C ALA A 536 -0.49 -33.25 -3.30
N VAL A 537 -0.14 -32.72 -4.48
CA VAL A 537 -0.12 -33.49 -5.73
C VAL A 537 0.88 -34.63 -5.65
N ARG A 538 2.08 -34.40 -5.09
CA ARG A 538 3.10 -35.45 -4.92
C ARG A 538 2.58 -36.59 -4.05
N ILE A 539 2.02 -36.28 -2.89
CA ILE A 539 1.46 -37.27 -1.94
C ILE A 539 0.37 -38.12 -2.60
N LYS A 540 -0.59 -37.50 -3.30
CA LYS A 540 -1.67 -38.23 -3.99
C LYS A 540 -1.15 -39.06 -5.17
N THR A 541 -0.16 -38.56 -5.90
CA THR A 541 0.49 -39.31 -7.00
C THR A 541 1.22 -40.54 -6.47
N ASP A 542 1.92 -40.42 -5.34
CA ASP A 542 2.61 -41.53 -4.69
C ASP A 542 1.61 -42.56 -4.13
N PHE A 543 0.46 -42.12 -3.62
CA PHE A 543 -0.62 -43.01 -3.19
C PHE A 543 -1.23 -43.82 -4.35
N ILE A 544 -1.47 -43.19 -5.52
CA ILE A 544 -1.95 -43.91 -6.72
C ILE A 544 -0.93 -44.97 -7.15
N LYS A 545 0.37 -44.67 -7.10
CA LYS A 545 1.42 -45.67 -7.41
C LYS A 545 1.41 -46.85 -6.45
N ALA A 546 1.09 -46.63 -5.18
CA ALA A 546 1.02 -47.69 -4.17
C ALA A 546 -0.18 -48.64 -4.37
N GLN A 547 -1.22 -48.25 -5.10
CA GLN A 547 -2.43 -49.05 -5.37
C GLN A 547 -2.26 -50.12 -6.46
N GLY A 548 -1.12 -50.18 -7.17
CA GLY A 548 -0.82 -51.23 -8.15
C GLY A 548 -1.57 -51.09 -9.48
N LYS A 549 -1.98 -52.22 -10.09
CA LYS A 549 -2.67 -52.27 -11.40
C LYS A 549 -4.00 -53.02 -11.33
N PRO A 550 -5.02 -52.46 -10.66
CA PRO A 550 -6.31 -53.14 -10.45
C PRO A 550 -7.06 -53.48 -11.76
N GLU A 551 -6.79 -52.78 -12.86
CA GLU A 551 -7.38 -53.05 -14.19
C GLU A 551 -6.91 -54.39 -14.79
N GLU A 552 -5.63 -54.74 -14.58
CA GLU A 552 -5.07 -56.03 -15.04
C GLU A 552 -5.57 -57.17 -14.15
N GLU A 553 -5.66 -56.94 -12.83
CA GLU A 553 -6.20 -57.89 -11.85
C GLU A 553 -7.71 -58.17 -12.06
N LEU A 554 -8.49 -57.13 -12.39
CA LEU A 554 -9.92 -57.27 -12.66
C LEU A 554 -10.19 -58.13 -13.89
N LYS A 555 -9.41 -57.95 -14.97
CA LYS A 555 -9.52 -58.78 -16.18
C LYS A 555 -9.22 -60.26 -15.91
N THR A 556 -8.26 -60.55 -15.02
CA THR A 556 -7.98 -61.94 -14.62
C THR A 556 -9.12 -62.55 -13.84
N VAL A 557 -9.68 -61.83 -12.85
CA VAL A 557 -10.81 -62.30 -12.04
C VAL A 557 -12.08 -62.49 -12.89
N GLU A 558 -12.36 -61.59 -13.84
CA GLU A 558 -13.49 -61.74 -14.76
C GLU A 558 -13.39 -62.96 -15.67
N LYS A 559 -12.17 -63.29 -16.12
CA LYS A 559 -11.90 -64.49 -16.90
C LYS A 559 -12.09 -65.77 -16.08
N ASP A 560 -11.65 -65.75 -14.82
CA ASP A 560 -11.79 -66.89 -13.91
C ASP A 560 -13.24 -67.11 -13.48
N ILE A 561 -14.03 -66.04 -13.32
CA ILE A 561 -15.49 -66.11 -13.09
C ILE A 561 -16.18 -66.80 -14.29
N LEU A 562 -15.89 -66.36 -15.51
CA LEU A 562 -16.46 -66.96 -16.74
C LEU A 562 -16.13 -68.45 -16.85
N LYS A 563 -14.87 -68.82 -16.61
CA LYS A 563 -14.43 -70.21 -16.65
C LYS A 563 -15.14 -71.09 -15.61
N ASN A 564 -15.30 -70.58 -14.38
CA ASN A 564 -15.97 -71.32 -13.31
C ASN A 564 -17.49 -71.43 -13.55
N GLN A 565 -18.11 -70.45 -14.21
CA GLN A 565 -19.50 -70.52 -14.66
C GLN A 565 -19.71 -71.59 -15.73
N GLU A 566 -18.82 -71.68 -16.73
CA GLU A 566 -18.85 -72.74 -17.74
C GLU A 566 -18.65 -74.15 -17.12
N GLU A 567 -17.75 -74.29 -16.14
CA GLU A 567 -17.55 -75.56 -15.43
C GLU A 567 -18.78 -75.97 -14.59
N LEU A 568 -19.49 -75.01 -13.98
CA LEU A 568 -20.74 -75.24 -13.27
C LEU A 568 -21.87 -75.71 -14.19
N GLU A 569 -22.02 -75.09 -15.38
CA GLU A 569 -23.03 -75.49 -16.36
C GLU A 569 -22.81 -76.94 -16.85
N ASN A 570 -21.56 -77.32 -17.12
CA ASN A 570 -21.20 -78.68 -17.53
C ASN A 570 -21.45 -79.74 -16.43
N LEU A 571 -21.22 -79.39 -15.15
CA LEU A 571 -21.51 -80.27 -14.01
C LEU A 571 -23.02 -80.40 -13.77
N ASP A 572 -23.79 -79.32 -13.92
CA ASP A 572 -25.27 -79.33 -13.81
C ASP A 572 -25.95 -80.13 -14.94
N GLU A 573 -25.34 -80.17 -16.13
CA GLU A 573 -25.77 -81.03 -17.25
C GLU A 573 -25.46 -82.52 -16.97
N SER A 574 -24.26 -82.82 -16.47
CA SER A 574 -23.86 -84.18 -16.08
C SER A 574 -24.74 -84.76 -14.96
N ARG A 575 -25.10 -83.93 -13.98
CA ARG A 575 -26.01 -84.29 -12.88
C ARG A 575 -27.43 -84.61 -13.38
N ARG A 576 -27.96 -83.84 -14.32
CA ARG A 576 -29.28 -84.09 -14.94
C ARG A 576 -29.33 -85.46 -15.62
N ASN A 577 -28.29 -85.80 -16.38
CA ASN A 577 -28.19 -87.08 -17.09
C ASN A 577 -28.12 -88.31 -16.15
N LEU A 578 -27.57 -88.17 -14.95
CA LEU A 578 -27.49 -89.25 -13.95
C LEU A 578 -28.81 -89.47 -13.20
N ILE A 579 -29.53 -88.39 -12.89
CA ILE A 579 -30.87 -88.43 -12.24
C ILE A 579 -31.90 -89.06 -13.18
N GLU A 580 -31.86 -88.71 -14.47
CA GLU A 580 -32.77 -89.25 -15.49
C GLU A 580 -32.65 -90.79 -15.66
N ARG A 581 -31.48 -91.38 -15.36
CA ARG A 581 -31.27 -92.83 -15.35
C ARG A 581 -31.81 -93.53 -14.10
N GLN A 582 -31.83 -92.83 -12.97
CA GLN A 582 -32.34 -93.35 -11.69
C GLN A 582 -33.88 -93.38 -11.67
N GLU A 583 -34.53 -92.37 -12.26
CA GLU A 583 -35.99 -92.29 -12.37
C GLU A 583 -36.56 -93.38 -13.30
N LYS A 584 -35.89 -93.67 -14.43
CA LYS A 584 -36.31 -94.71 -15.39
C LYS A 584 -36.41 -96.13 -14.81
N ILE A 585 -35.63 -96.47 -13.77
CA ILE A 585 -35.69 -97.78 -13.09
C ILE A 585 -36.87 -97.83 -12.10
N SER A 586 -37.18 -96.70 -11.45
CA SER A 586 -38.29 -96.59 -10.50
C SER A 586 -39.66 -96.49 -11.17
N GLU A 587 -39.74 -95.98 -12.39
CA GLU A 587 -41.00 -95.85 -13.15
C GLU A 587 -41.51 -97.19 -13.69
N ALA A 588 -40.62 -98.06 -14.16
CA ALA A 588 -40.97 -99.37 -14.71
C ALA A 588 -41.69 -100.30 -13.70
N GLU A 589 -41.37 -100.20 -12.41
CA GLU A 589 -42.00 -101.00 -11.34
C GLU A 589 -43.41 -100.50 -10.94
N LYS A 590 -43.70 -99.19 -11.10
CA LYS A 590 -45.02 -98.59 -10.79
C LYS A 590 -46.04 -98.74 -11.92
N GLU A 591 -45.59 -98.93 -13.15
CA GLU A 591 -46.42 -98.89 -14.35
C GLU A 591 -47.17 -100.23 -14.61
N SER A 592 -46.68 -101.36 -14.08
CA SER A 592 -47.35 -102.68 -14.16
C SER A 592 -48.69 -102.72 -13.40
N GLU A 593 -48.77 -102.02 -12.27
CA GLU A 593 -49.95 -102.02 -11.39
C GLU A 593 -51.06 -101.08 -11.87
N LYS A 594 -50.70 -100.05 -12.65
CA LYS A 594 -51.61 -99.02 -13.18
C LYS A 594 -52.39 -99.50 -14.42
N ILE A 595 -51.79 -100.34 -15.27
CA ILE A 595 -52.40 -100.88 -16.50
C ILE A 595 -53.69 -101.69 -16.25
N ARG A 596 -53.89 -102.24 -15.03
CA ARG A 596 -55.13 -102.96 -14.64
C ARG A 596 -56.33 -102.05 -14.39
N SER A 597 -56.11 -100.79 -13.97
CA SER A 597 -57.16 -99.83 -13.63
C SER A 597 -57.72 -99.15 -14.89
N ASP A 598 -56.84 -98.83 -15.83
CA ASP A 598 -57.14 -98.02 -17.03
C ASP A 598 -58.04 -98.73 -18.07
N LEU A 599 -58.23 -100.06 -17.98
CA LEU A 599 -59.08 -100.81 -18.93
C LEU A 599 -60.59 -100.53 -18.76
N LYS A 600 -61.01 -100.06 -17.57
CA LYS A 600 -62.41 -99.85 -17.19
C LYS A 600 -62.91 -98.44 -17.53
N GLU A 601 -62.04 -97.45 -17.39
CA GLU A 601 -62.31 -96.02 -17.57
C GLU A 601 -62.41 -95.63 -19.07
N CYS A 602 -61.60 -96.29 -19.91
CA CYS A 602 -61.48 -96.07 -21.36
C CYS A 602 -62.78 -96.28 -22.17
N SER A 603 -63.84 -96.87 -21.60
CA SER A 603 -65.11 -97.14 -22.31
C SER A 603 -66.18 -96.04 -22.21
N GLU A 604 -66.08 -95.14 -21.23
CA GLU A 604 -67.07 -94.09 -20.96
C GLU A 604 -66.68 -92.75 -21.64
N GLU A 605 -65.39 -92.51 -21.86
CA GLU A 605 -64.84 -91.27 -22.44
C GLU A 605 -65.09 -91.12 -23.95
N TYR A 606 -65.20 -92.22 -24.70
CA TYR A 606 -65.37 -92.20 -26.17
C TYR A 606 -66.66 -91.49 -26.63
N SER A 607 -67.72 -91.56 -25.82
CA SER A 607 -69.06 -91.02 -26.15
C SER A 607 -69.15 -89.49 -26.05
N ALA A 608 -68.39 -88.87 -25.15
CA ALA A 608 -68.44 -87.42 -24.94
C ALA A 608 -67.63 -86.65 -26.00
N MET A 609 -66.54 -87.25 -26.48
CA MET A 609 -65.56 -86.60 -27.36
C MET A 609 -66.08 -86.27 -28.78
N ALA A 610 -67.10 -87.01 -29.26
CA ALA A 610 -67.60 -86.90 -30.63
C ALA A 610 -68.37 -85.59 -30.92
N ASN A 611 -68.96 -84.96 -29.90
CA ASN A 611 -69.80 -83.75 -30.08
C ASN A 611 -68.99 -82.44 -30.10
N ASP A 612 -67.85 -82.38 -29.42
CA ASP A 612 -67.03 -81.16 -29.32
C ASP A 612 -66.17 -80.92 -30.58
N LEU A 613 -65.93 -81.96 -31.38
CA LEU A 613 -65.05 -81.92 -32.55
C LEU A 613 -65.62 -81.06 -33.69
N ASP A 614 -66.94 -81.01 -33.84
CA ASP A 614 -67.63 -80.28 -34.91
C ASP A 614 -67.52 -78.75 -34.74
N HIS A 615 -67.53 -78.26 -33.49
CA HIS A 615 -67.45 -76.83 -33.18
C HIS A 615 -66.05 -76.23 -33.46
N SER A 616 -64.98 -77.01 -33.22
CA SER A 616 -63.61 -76.53 -33.39
C SER A 616 -63.23 -76.31 -34.87
N LYS A 617 -63.79 -77.11 -35.80
CA LYS A 617 -63.51 -77.03 -37.24
C LYS A 617 -63.95 -75.72 -37.91
N GLN A 618 -64.98 -75.04 -37.39
CA GLN A 618 -65.46 -73.75 -37.93
C GLN A 618 -64.54 -72.57 -37.56
N THR A 619 -63.81 -72.66 -36.45
CA THR A 619 -62.90 -71.59 -35.99
C THR A 619 -61.58 -71.60 -36.77
N LEU A 620 -61.12 -72.78 -37.21
CA LEU A 620 -59.89 -72.97 -37.98
C LEU A 620 -59.88 -72.25 -39.34
N THR A 621 -61.05 -72.16 -39.97
CA THR A 621 -61.21 -71.57 -41.31
C THR A 621 -61.01 -70.05 -41.31
N ALA A 622 -61.27 -69.37 -40.18
CA ALA A 622 -61.09 -67.92 -40.05
C ALA A 622 -59.62 -67.51 -39.85
N CYS A 623 -58.83 -68.30 -39.12
CA CYS A 623 -57.41 -68.01 -38.85
C CYS A 623 -56.50 -68.17 -40.08
N ASN A 624 -56.84 -69.08 -41.00
CA ASN A 624 -56.04 -69.33 -42.20
C ASN A 624 -56.03 -68.16 -43.20
N ASN A 625 -57.09 -67.34 -43.24
CA ASN A 625 -57.18 -66.21 -44.17
C ASN A 625 -56.33 -65.00 -43.77
N LEU A 626 -55.86 -64.92 -42.51
CA LEU A 626 -55.08 -63.77 -42.01
C LEU A 626 -53.56 -64.01 -42.03
N LEU A 627 -53.10 -65.27 -42.08
CA LEU A 627 -51.67 -65.64 -42.02
C LEU A 627 -50.98 -65.70 -43.40
N GLU A 628 -51.68 -65.42 -44.49
CA GLU A 628 -51.14 -65.43 -45.87
C GLU A 628 -50.02 -64.40 -46.13
N LEU A 629 -49.83 -63.40 -45.26
CA LEU A 629 -48.82 -62.34 -45.41
C LEU A 629 -47.62 -62.46 -44.43
N ALA A 630 -47.56 -63.53 -43.63
CA ALA A 630 -46.62 -63.65 -42.50
C ALA A 630 -45.14 -63.69 -42.91
N ASP A 631 -44.79 -64.39 -44.00
CA ASP A 631 -43.39 -64.52 -44.45
C ASP A 631 -42.80 -63.19 -44.92
N VAL A 632 -43.62 -62.33 -45.55
CA VAL A 632 -43.19 -61.01 -46.03
C VAL A 632 -42.90 -60.06 -44.86
N ILE A 633 -43.68 -60.15 -43.77
CA ILE A 633 -43.52 -59.30 -42.58
C ILE A 633 -42.23 -59.68 -41.81
N ARG A 634 -41.97 -60.98 -41.62
CA ARG A 634 -40.73 -61.48 -40.97
C ARG A 634 -39.46 -61.11 -41.73
N GLU A 635 -39.47 -61.29 -43.06
CA GLU A 635 -38.32 -60.97 -43.91
C GLU A 635 -37.97 -59.48 -43.83
N LYS A 636 -38.98 -58.60 -43.80
CA LYS A 636 -38.81 -57.13 -43.70
C LYS A 636 -38.39 -56.66 -42.31
N ALA A 637 -38.85 -57.30 -41.23
CA ALA A 637 -38.43 -57.00 -39.87
C ALA A 637 -36.97 -57.43 -39.60
N LYS A 638 -36.55 -58.59 -40.15
CA LYS A 638 -35.15 -59.04 -40.11
C LYS A 638 -34.20 -58.07 -40.81
N GLN A 639 -34.59 -57.50 -41.95
CA GLN A 639 -33.83 -56.46 -42.66
C GLN A 639 -33.62 -55.20 -41.80
N HIS A 640 -34.59 -54.83 -40.95
CA HIS A 640 -34.44 -53.69 -40.02
C HIS A 640 -33.43 -53.99 -38.89
N SER A 641 -33.47 -55.19 -38.32
CA SER A 641 -32.53 -55.64 -37.27
C SER A 641 -31.07 -55.70 -37.77
N GLU A 642 -30.85 -56.21 -38.98
CA GLU A 642 -29.53 -56.24 -39.62
C GLU A 642 -28.99 -54.82 -39.91
N LEU A 643 -29.85 -53.89 -40.36
CA LEU A 643 -29.48 -52.49 -40.56
C LEU A 643 -29.20 -51.76 -39.23
N SER A 644 -29.90 -52.11 -38.14
CA SER A 644 -29.64 -51.56 -36.80
C SER A 644 -28.27 -51.96 -36.26
N LEU A 645 -27.83 -53.20 -36.51
CA LEU A 645 -26.49 -53.65 -36.12
C LEU A 645 -25.41 -52.87 -36.89
N GLN A 646 -25.59 -52.71 -38.21
CA GLN A 646 -24.69 -51.95 -39.07
C GLN A 646 -24.62 -50.46 -38.69
N LEU A 647 -25.72 -49.87 -38.22
CA LEU A 647 -25.75 -48.48 -37.73
C LEU A 647 -24.83 -48.30 -36.51
N SER A 648 -24.84 -49.25 -35.58
CA SER A 648 -24.03 -49.20 -34.36
C SER A 648 -22.51 -49.26 -34.63
N GLU A 649 -22.10 -49.93 -35.71
CA GLU A 649 -20.70 -50.00 -36.13
C GLU A 649 -20.23 -48.68 -36.77
N VAL A 650 -21.07 -48.10 -37.64
CA VAL A 650 -20.78 -46.85 -38.35
C VAL A 650 -20.79 -45.63 -37.40
N GLU A 651 -21.63 -45.63 -36.36
CA GLU A 651 -21.70 -44.54 -35.37
C GLU A 651 -20.38 -44.28 -34.64
N LYS A 652 -19.60 -45.34 -34.39
CA LYS A 652 -18.26 -45.21 -33.78
C LYS A 652 -17.30 -44.43 -34.68
N ASP A 653 -17.39 -44.61 -35.98
CA ASP A 653 -16.52 -43.94 -36.96
C ASP A 653 -16.97 -42.51 -37.25
N VAL A 654 -18.27 -42.22 -37.15
CA VAL A 654 -18.80 -40.84 -37.26
C VAL A 654 -18.39 -39.97 -36.07
N ILE A 655 -18.30 -40.52 -34.86
CA ILE A 655 -17.77 -39.80 -33.69
C ILE A 655 -16.28 -39.48 -33.90
N LYS A 656 -15.49 -40.44 -34.42
CA LYS A 656 -14.08 -40.21 -34.78
C LYS A 656 -13.94 -39.13 -35.86
N TYR A 657 -14.81 -39.14 -36.87
CA TYR A 657 -14.84 -38.11 -37.92
C TYR A 657 -15.07 -36.70 -37.34
N LYS A 658 -16.09 -36.53 -36.48
CA LYS A 658 -16.41 -35.23 -35.88
C LYS A 658 -15.26 -34.69 -35.02
N ASN A 659 -14.60 -35.56 -34.26
CA ASN A 659 -13.44 -35.17 -33.47
C ASN A 659 -12.24 -34.81 -34.35
N ALA A 660 -11.91 -35.64 -35.35
CA ALA A 660 -10.83 -35.36 -36.30
C ALA A 660 -11.05 -34.05 -37.08
N LYS A 661 -12.29 -33.76 -37.49
CA LYS A 661 -12.65 -32.53 -38.20
C LYS A 661 -12.47 -31.28 -37.33
N ARG A 662 -12.90 -31.32 -36.07
CA ARG A 662 -12.66 -30.22 -35.10
C ARG A 662 -11.17 -29.96 -34.88
N THR A 663 -10.36 -31.01 -34.77
CA THR A 663 -8.91 -30.86 -34.64
C THR A 663 -8.27 -30.29 -35.91
N LEU A 664 -8.76 -30.66 -37.08
CA LEU A 664 -8.30 -30.10 -38.36
C LEU A 664 -8.62 -28.60 -38.48
N ASP A 665 -9.83 -28.19 -38.11
CA ASP A 665 -10.23 -26.77 -38.13
C ASP A 665 -9.33 -25.93 -37.21
N SER A 666 -9.02 -26.44 -36.00
CA SER A 666 -8.09 -25.79 -35.07
C SER A 666 -6.67 -25.65 -35.65
N TYR A 667 -6.14 -26.67 -36.34
CA TYR A 667 -4.84 -26.55 -36.98
C TYR A 667 -4.83 -25.58 -38.16
N ASN A 668 -5.92 -25.46 -38.91
CA ASN A 668 -6.04 -24.47 -39.99
C ASN A 668 -6.04 -23.02 -39.45
N GLU A 669 -6.70 -22.76 -38.33
CA GLU A 669 -6.65 -21.46 -37.66
C GLU A 669 -5.23 -21.11 -37.17
N ASP A 670 -4.51 -22.11 -36.64
CA ASP A 670 -3.12 -21.97 -36.21
C ASP A 670 -2.19 -21.64 -37.38
N ILE A 671 -2.39 -22.29 -38.54
CA ILE A 671 -1.65 -22.02 -39.78
C ILE A 671 -1.81 -20.55 -40.20
N ASP A 672 -3.06 -20.06 -40.24
CA ASP A 672 -3.35 -18.66 -40.61
C ASP A 672 -2.77 -17.65 -39.61
N ARG A 673 -2.72 -18.01 -38.33
CA ARG A 673 -2.13 -17.16 -37.29
C ARG A 673 -0.61 -17.04 -37.47
N TYR A 674 0.09 -18.16 -37.63
CA TYR A 674 1.55 -18.15 -37.82
C TYR A 674 1.95 -17.44 -39.13
N GLN A 675 1.19 -17.62 -40.21
CA GLN A 675 1.43 -16.94 -41.49
C GLN A 675 1.35 -15.41 -41.34
N ARG A 676 0.32 -14.90 -40.65
CA ARG A 676 0.17 -13.46 -40.37
C ARG A 676 1.31 -12.87 -39.54
N LEU A 677 1.81 -13.63 -38.56
CA LEU A 677 2.96 -13.20 -37.73
C LEU A 677 4.25 -13.12 -38.53
N ILE A 678 4.50 -14.09 -39.41
CA ILE A 678 5.67 -14.09 -40.30
C ILE A 678 5.64 -12.87 -41.21
N ASP A 679 4.50 -12.60 -41.85
CA ASP A 679 4.37 -11.48 -42.80
C ASP A 679 4.55 -10.11 -42.10
N LYS A 680 3.98 -9.95 -40.89
CA LYS A 680 4.15 -8.75 -40.07
C LYS A 680 5.62 -8.49 -39.73
N ASN A 681 6.35 -9.49 -39.27
CA ASN A 681 7.76 -9.35 -38.90
C ASN A 681 8.65 -9.12 -40.13
N LYS A 682 8.37 -9.78 -41.27
CA LYS A 682 9.06 -9.51 -42.55
C LYS A 682 8.87 -8.07 -43.03
N PHE A 683 7.67 -7.51 -42.86
CA PHE A 683 7.40 -6.11 -43.18
C PHE A 683 8.19 -5.15 -42.28
N ARG A 684 8.24 -5.42 -40.97
CA ARG A 684 9.00 -4.62 -40.01
C ARG A 684 10.51 -4.63 -40.31
N ASN A 685 11.08 -5.79 -40.65
CA ASN A 685 12.49 -5.90 -41.03
C ASN A 685 12.85 -5.11 -42.30
N LYS A 686 11.92 -5.01 -43.26
CA LYS A 686 12.10 -4.12 -44.43
C LYS A 686 12.15 -2.64 -44.05
N GLN A 687 11.32 -2.20 -43.11
CA GLN A 687 11.34 -0.81 -42.61
C GLN A 687 12.64 -0.49 -41.87
N ILE A 688 13.09 -1.40 -41.00
CA ILE A 688 14.36 -1.29 -40.27
C ILE A 688 15.53 -1.15 -41.24
N HIS A 689 15.55 -1.97 -42.31
CA HIS A 689 16.60 -1.89 -43.33
C HIS A 689 16.69 -0.53 -44.01
N LEU A 690 15.54 0.09 -44.31
CA LEU A 690 15.49 1.43 -44.90
C LEU A 690 16.04 2.49 -43.94
N GLN A 691 15.70 2.39 -42.64
CA GLN A 691 16.18 3.32 -41.61
C GLN A 691 17.71 3.22 -41.42
N ILE A 692 18.26 2.01 -41.36
CA ILE A 692 19.72 1.80 -41.28
C ILE A 692 20.44 2.44 -42.47
N SER A 693 19.89 2.28 -43.69
CA SER A 693 20.49 2.87 -44.89
C SER A 693 20.50 4.41 -44.89
N GLN A 694 19.53 5.04 -44.23
CA GLN A 694 19.46 6.50 -44.08
C GLN A 694 20.44 7.03 -43.04
N LEU A 695 20.67 6.29 -41.96
CA LEU A 695 21.57 6.66 -40.86
C LEU A 695 23.06 6.49 -41.20
N ALA A 696 23.39 5.72 -42.24
CA ALA A 696 24.76 5.40 -42.63
C ALA A 696 25.48 6.48 -43.48
N LEU A 697 24.92 7.68 -43.64
CA LEU A 697 25.49 8.72 -44.52
C LEU A 697 26.60 9.56 -43.85
N ASN A 698 27.81 9.41 -44.42
CA ASN A 698 29.05 10.22 -44.40
C ASN A 698 29.57 10.86 -43.10
N VAL A 699 30.59 10.22 -42.52
CA VAL A 699 31.56 10.81 -41.58
C VAL A 699 32.80 11.30 -42.36
N PRO A 700 33.33 12.51 -42.12
CA PRO A 700 34.57 12.99 -42.75
C PRO A 700 35.79 12.10 -42.39
N GLU A 701 36.62 11.75 -43.37
CA GLU A 701 37.81 10.90 -43.16
C GLU A 701 38.89 11.57 -42.28
N ASP A 702 38.89 12.91 -42.15
CA ASP A 702 39.86 13.70 -41.38
C ASP A 702 39.41 14.05 -39.95
N LEU A 703 38.36 13.38 -39.44
CA LEU A 703 37.73 13.71 -38.16
C LEU A 703 38.67 13.53 -36.94
N GLU A 704 39.42 12.43 -36.88
CA GLU A 704 40.33 12.15 -35.76
C GLU A 704 41.50 13.15 -35.69
N GLU A 705 42.10 13.48 -36.84
CA GLU A 705 43.21 14.43 -36.92
C GLU A 705 42.82 15.82 -36.41
N ARG A 706 41.59 16.27 -36.72
CA ARG A 706 41.07 17.56 -36.25
C ARG A 706 40.70 17.57 -34.77
N LEU A 707 40.28 16.44 -34.21
CA LEU A 707 40.00 16.31 -32.77
C LEU A 707 41.29 16.28 -31.95
N ASP A 708 42.35 15.66 -32.46
CA ASP A 708 43.67 15.69 -31.83
C ASP A 708 44.28 17.10 -31.85
N ALA A 709 44.13 17.83 -32.96
CA ALA A 709 44.50 19.26 -33.04
C ALA A 709 43.74 20.10 -31.99
N LEU A 710 42.43 19.91 -31.86
CA LEU A 710 41.60 20.58 -30.85
C LEU A 710 42.07 20.29 -29.42
N ALA A 711 42.42 19.03 -29.13
CA ALA A 711 42.87 18.61 -27.80
C ALA A 711 44.22 19.26 -27.43
N ASN A 712 45.15 19.34 -28.39
CA ASN A 712 46.45 19.96 -28.18
C ASN A 712 46.33 21.48 -27.99
N GLU A 713 45.47 22.16 -28.76
CA GLU A 713 45.25 23.60 -28.60
C GLU A 713 44.54 23.95 -27.29
N ARG A 714 43.60 23.12 -26.80
CA ARG A 714 42.97 23.29 -25.49
C ARG A 714 43.98 23.20 -24.33
N LYS A 715 44.92 22.25 -24.40
CA LYS A 715 46.01 22.15 -23.39
C LYS A 715 46.88 23.40 -23.36
N GLU A 716 47.17 23.98 -24.52
CA GLU A 716 47.96 25.20 -24.60
C GLU A 716 47.18 26.43 -24.08
N ILE A 717 45.87 26.50 -24.32
CA ILE A 717 44.99 27.53 -23.72
C ILE A 717 45.03 27.44 -22.20
N GLU A 718 44.91 26.24 -21.63
CA GLU A 718 44.92 26.02 -20.18
C GLU A 718 46.25 26.51 -19.56
N SER A 719 47.38 26.19 -20.18
CA SER A 719 48.70 26.69 -19.75
C SER A 719 48.80 28.21 -19.78
N GLN A 720 48.27 28.87 -20.84
CA GLN A 720 48.28 30.33 -20.94
C GLN A 720 47.29 31.01 -19.98
N GLN A 721 46.17 30.36 -19.66
CA GLN A 721 45.21 30.84 -18.66
C GLN A 721 45.78 30.76 -17.23
N GLU A 722 46.53 29.70 -16.90
CA GLU A 722 47.25 29.59 -15.63
C GLU A 722 48.29 30.71 -15.47
N LYS A 723 49.07 30.98 -16.52
CA LYS A 723 50.01 32.12 -16.55
C LYS A 723 49.31 33.46 -16.39
N ARG A 724 48.14 33.66 -17.03
CA ARG A 724 47.33 34.87 -16.87
C ARG A 724 46.88 35.08 -15.43
N TYR A 725 46.45 34.01 -14.76
CA TYR A 725 46.02 34.06 -13.36
C TYR A 725 47.19 34.48 -12.45
N LEU A 726 48.33 33.80 -12.56
CA LEU A 726 49.53 34.14 -11.77
C LEU A 726 49.97 35.59 -11.99
N TYR A 727 49.92 36.05 -13.25
CA TYR A 727 50.26 37.43 -13.61
C TYR A 727 49.31 38.44 -12.95
N SER A 728 48.00 38.19 -13.00
CA SER A 728 46.98 39.05 -12.39
C SER A 728 47.11 39.11 -10.87
N THR A 729 47.32 37.96 -10.22
CA THR A 729 47.48 37.90 -8.75
C THR A 729 48.71 38.66 -8.30
N ALA A 730 49.85 38.48 -8.98
CA ALA A 730 51.08 39.19 -8.66
C ALA A 730 50.96 40.71 -8.89
N GLN A 731 50.18 41.16 -9.89
CA GLN A 731 49.86 42.58 -10.09
C GLN A 731 49.01 43.17 -8.97
N ASN A 732 47.99 42.44 -8.50
CA ASN A 732 47.15 42.89 -7.40
C ASN A 732 47.93 43.02 -6.09
N GLU A 733 48.78 42.04 -5.77
CA GLU A 733 49.66 42.09 -4.59
C GLU A 733 50.64 43.28 -4.65
N LEU A 734 51.16 43.62 -5.83
CA LEU A 734 52.01 44.79 -6.01
C LEU A 734 51.24 46.09 -5.70
N HIS A 735 49.99 46.17 -6.15
CA HIS A 735 49.12 47.32 -5.88
C HIS A 735 48.77 47.45 -4.39
N GLU A 736 48.48 46.33 -3.72
CA GLU A 736 48.22 46.30 -2.27
C GLU A 736 49.44 46.75 -1.45
N ILE A 737 50.64 46.30 -1.81
CA ILE A 737 51.89 46.70 -1.16
C ILE A 737 52.09 48.22 -1.30
N ASP A 738 51.93 48.76 -2.50
CA ASP A 738 52.10 50.20 -2.73
C ASP A 738 51.05 51.04 -1.98
N SER A 739 49.79 50.60 -2.00
CA SER A 739 48.69 51.26 -1.28
C SER A 739 48.90 51.24 0.24
N SER A 740 49.24 50.08 0.81
CA SER A 740 49.45 49.89 2.25
C SER A 740 50.59 50.78 2.79
N TYR A 741 51.73 50.79 2.10
CA TYR A 741 52.86 51.60 2.52
C TYR A 741 52.61 53.10 2.30
N SER A 742 51.94 53.48 1.21
CA SER A 742 51.56 54.88 0.97
C SER A 742 50.61 55.43 2.05
N GLN A 743 49.68 54.60 2.56
CA GLN A 743 48.85 54.96 3.72
C GLN A 743 49.67 55.13 5.01
N LYS A 744 50.60 54.22 5.31
CA LYS A 744 51.47 54.32 6.51
C LYS A 744 52.34 55.56 6.48
N ILE A 745 52.94 55.86 5.33
CA ILE A 745 53.75 57.07 5.10
C ILE A 745 52.89 58.31 5.28
N SER A 746 51.68 58.35 4.70
CA SER A 746 50.74 59.46 4.88
C SER A 746 50.38 59.68 6.36
N GLY A 747 50.13 58.59 7.11
CA GLY A 747 49.88 58.66 8.56
C GLY A 747 51.05 59.25 9.35
N ALA A 748 52.29 58.86 9.03
CA ALA A 748 53.49 59.41 9.68
C ALA A 748 53.73 60.88 9.30
N VAL A 749 53.49 61.26 8.04
CA VAL A 749 53.54 62.65 7.55
C VAL A 749 52.53 63.54 8.29
N ASN A 750 51.30 63.09 8.46
CA ASN A 750 50.27 63.84 9.20
C ASN A 750 50.67 64.06 10.66
N ARG A 751 51.30 63.06 11.31
CA ARG A 751 51.84 63.22 12.68
C ARG A 751 52.98 64.23 12.72
N ARG A 752 53.93 64.15 11.79
CA ARG A 752 55.02 65.14 11.66
C ARG A 752 54.46 66.56 11.53
N ASP A 753 53.49 66.77 10.65
CA ASP A 753 52.91 68.09 10.39
C ASP A 753 52.15 68.64 11.61
N HIS A 754 51.42 67.78 12.31
CA HIS A 754 50.77 68.13 13.57
C HIS A 754 51.79 68.58 14.64
N ARG A 755 52.90 67.85 14.78
CA ARG A 755 53.98 68.16 15.73
C ARG A 755 54.69 69.46 15.36
N GLN A 756 54.97 69.69 14.07
CA GLN A 756 55.53 70.97 13.59
C GLN A 756 54.62 72.16 13.92
N LYS A 757 53.32 72.01 13.69
CA LYS A 757 52.33 73.04 14.03
C LYS A 757 52.32 73.30 15.55
N ARG A 758 52.30 72.24 16.37
CA ARG A 758 52.35 72.35 17.84
C ARG A 758 53.62 73.05 18.34
N ILE A 759 54.78 72.71 17.77
CA ILE A 759 56.06 73.39 18.07
C ILE A 759 55.98 74.88 17.73
N SER A 760 55.37 75.25 16.60
CA SER A 760 55.20 76.65 16.21
C SER A 760 54.29 77.42 17.18
N GLU A 761 53.21 76.79 17.66
CA GLU A 761 52.29 77.36 18.67
C GLU A 761 53.00 77.56 20.02
N ILE A 762 53.78 76.57 20.48
CA ILE A 762 54.55 76.67 21.73
C ILE A 762 55.59 77.79 21.65
N ARG A 763 56.29 77.93 20.51
CA ARG A 763 57.27 79.02 20.30
C ARG A 763 56.62 80.40 20.30
N GLN A 764 55.43 80.55 19.72
CA GLN A 764 54.66 81.81 19.83
C GLN A 764 54.27 82.11 21.27
N GLN A 765 53.86 81.12 22.06
CA GLN A 765 53.58 81.30 23.49
C GLN A 765 54.82 81.69 24.30
N GLU A 766 55.99 81.11 24.00
CA GLU A 766 57.27 81.50 24.61
C GLU A 766 57.59 82.98 24.35
N GLU A 767 57.32 83.46 23.14
CA GLU A 767 57.53 84.84 22.73
C GLU A 767 56.54 85.80 23.42
N PHE A 768 55.27 85.41 23.53
CA PHE A 768 54.27 86.14 24.32
C PHE A 768 54.63 86.21 25.81
N MET A 769 55.19 85.14 26.40
CA MET A 769 55.66 85.15 27.79
C MET A 769 56.78 86.17 28.01
N LYS A 770 57.77 86.24 27.11
CA LYS A 770 58.90 87.19 27.20
C LYS A 770 58.44 88.65 27.14
N ASN A 771 57.36 88.93 26.44
CA ASN A 771 56.80 90.28 26.26
C ASN A 771 55.69 90.65 27.26
N SER A 772 55.42 89.81 28.28
CA SER A 772 54.26 89.96 29.17
C SER A 772 54.42 90.99 30.30
N GLY A 773 55.65 91.43 30.60
CA GLY A 773 55.93 92.44 31.64
C GLY A 773 55.64 92.00 33.08
N CYS A 774 55.49 90.70 33.34
CA CYS A 774 55.20 90.18 34.69
C CYS A 774 56.47 90.14 35.56
N PRO A 775 56.44 90.63 36.82
CA PRO A 775 57.63 90.70 37.68
C PRO A 775 58.15 89.34 38.20
N ASP A 776 57.31 88.29 38.18
CA ASP A 776 57.69 86.94 38.59
C ASP A 776 56.97 85.90 37.71
N ILE A 777 57.60 85.55 36.59
CA ILE A 777 57.04 84.66 35.54
C ILE A 777 57.15 83.18 35.94
N GLU A 778 58.12 82.81 36.78
CA GLU A 778 58.38 81.41 37.13
C GLU A 778 57.38 80.84 38.15
N SER A 779 56.69 81.70 38.90
CA SER A 779 55.72 81.33 39.96
C SER A 779 54.27 81.79 39.69
N ALA A 780 53.96 82.20 38.46
CA ALA A 780 52.68 82.81 38.09
C ALA A 780 51.46 81.87 38.28
N SER A 781 50.53 82.22 39.17
CA SER A 781 49.29 81.47 39.46
C SER A 781 48.09 81.83 38.57
N CYS A 782 48.29 82.74 37.61
CA CYS A 782 47.31 83.11 36.61
C CYS A 782 47.10 81.97 35.60
N ARG A 783 45.83 81.57 35.36
CA ARG A 783 45.43 80.45 34.50
C ARG A 783 45.94 80.54 33.04
N PHE A 784 46.23 81.74 32.56
CA PHE A 784 46.76 81.98 31.21
C PHE A 784 48.28 81.76 31.13
N LEU A 785 49.02 82.13 32.18
CA LEU A 785 50.48 82.01 32.23
C LEU A 785 50.94 80.62 32.70
N SER A 786 50.18 79.95 33.58
CA SER A 786 50.56 78.60 34.04
C SER A 786 50.60 77.58 32.90
N LYS A 787 49.62 77.65 31.99
CA LYS A 787 49.56 76.78 30.80
C LYS A 787 50.68 77.06 29.81
N ALA A 788 51.02 78.34 29.58
CA ALA A 788 52.13 78.72 28.71
C ALA A 788 53.49 78.24 29.27
N VAL A 789 53.70 78.29 30.59
CA VAL A 789 54.91 77.77 31.25
C VAL A 789 55.02 76.24 31.08
N GLU A 790 53.91 75.52 31.23
CA GLU A 790 53.87 74.07 31.00
C GLU A 790 54.10 73.71 29.52
N ASP A 791 53.46 74.41 28.59
CA ASP A 791 53.59 74.21 27.15
C ASP A 791 55.06 74.46 26.71
N VAL A 792 55.74 75.50 27.20
CA VAL A 792 57.17 75.77 26.91
C VAL A 792 58.10 74.70 27.50
N LYS A 793 57.82 74.19 28.71
CA LYS A 793 58.58 73.07 29.30
C LYS A 793 58.50 71.79 28.46
N SER A 794 57.42 71.60 27.71
CA SER A 794 57.20 70.43 26.84
C SER A 794 57.93 70.51 25.47
N LEU A 795 58.47 71.67 25.10
CA LEU A 795 59.10 71.91 23.78
C LEU A 795 60.23 70.92 23.40
N PRO A 796 61.16 70.53 24.30
CA PRO A 796 62.20 69.55 23.96
C PRO A 796 61.64 68.17 23.61
N VAL A 797 60.54 67.78 24.26
CA VAL A 797 59.85 66.50 24.01
C VAL A 797 59.17 66.50 22.65
N GLU A 798 58.54 67.61 22.27
CA GLU A 798 57.90 67.74 20.95
C GLU A 798 58.93 67.76 19.80
N LEU A 799 60.11 68.35 20.01
CA LEU A 799 61.22 68.33 19.04
C LEU A 799 61.82 66.92 18.86
N ASP A 800 61.95 66.14 19.93
CA ASP A 800 62.39 64.74 19.87
C ASP A 800 61.37 63.86 19.13
N ASN A 801 60.08 64.06 19.41
CA ASN A 801 59.00 63.35 18.73
C ASN A 801 58.91 63.70 17.24
N LEU A 802 59.23 64.93 16.84
CA LEU A 802 59.29 65.32 15.43
C LEU A 802 60.39 64.56 14.69
N LYS A 803 61.59 64.47 15.26
CA LYS A 803 62.70 63.69 14.68
C LYS A 803 62.35 62.22 14.48
N LYS A 804 61.70 61.59 15.48
CA LYS A 804 61.23 60.20 15.37
C LYS A 804 60.24 60.01 14.23
N CYS A 805 59.36 60.97 13.98
CA CYS A 805 58.43 60.90 12.85
C CYS A 805 59.15 61.03 11.50
N GLU A 806 60.20 61.86 11.40
CA GLU A 806 61.01 62.01 10.19
C GLU A 806 61.80 60.73 9.87
N GLU A 807 62.41 60.12 10.89
CA GLU A 807 63.09 58.81 10.78
C GLU A 807 62.12 57.69 10.38
N GLU A 808 60.91 57.65 10.96
CA GLU A 808 59.87 56.67 10.61
C GLU A 808 59.45 56.77 9.14
N ILE A 809 59.29 57.98 8.60
CA ILE A 809 58.93 58.21 7.19
C ILE A 809 60.03 57.70 6.25
N GLU A 810 61.30 57.95 6.59
CA GLU A 810 62.44 57.52 5.77
C GLU A 810 62.56 55.99 5.71
N ILE A 811 62.39 55.31 6.85
CA ILE A 811 62.38 53.84 6.95
C ILE A 811 61.23 53.26 6.11
N LEU A 812 60.00 53.75 6.31
CA LEU A 812 58.82 53.25 5.58
C LEU A 812 58.93 53.46 4.07
N THR A 813 59.53 54.57 3.63
CA THR A 813 59.75 54.87 2.21
C THR A 813 60.77 53.92 1.58
N SER A 814 61.86 53.63 2.29
CA SER A 814 62.87 52.66 1.83
C SER A 814 62.29 51.24 1.72
N GLU A 815 61.55 50.79 2.74
CA GLU A 815 60.92 49.47 2.74
C GLU A 815 59.91 49.30 1.59
N ARG A 816 59.10 50.33 1.31
CA ARG A 816 58.14 50.31 0.19
C ARG A 816 58.85 50.07 -1.14
N ASN A 817 59.89 50.86 -1.41
CA ASN A 817 60.60 50.81 -2.67
C ASN A 817 61.26 49.44 -2.88
N GLN A 818 61.82 48.83 -1.83
CA GLN A 818 62.40 47.49 -1.88
C GLN A 818 61.33 46.42 -2.19
N LYS A 819 60.20 46.43 -1.48
CA LYS A 819 59.13 45.44 -1.68
C LYS A 819 58.46 45.53 -3.06
N ILE A 820 58.33 46.75 -3.59
CA ILE A 820 57.82 46.97 -4.96
C ILE A 820 58.78 46.37 -6.00
N ALA A 821 60.09 46.60 -5.85
CA ALA A 821 61.09 46.06 -6.78
C ALA A 821 61.09 44.52 -6.81
N ASP A 822 61.07 43.87 -5.64
CA ASP A 822 61.04 42.41 -5.52
C ASP A 822 59.81 41.77 -6.19
N LYS A 823 58.66 42.46 -6.12
CA LYS A 823 57.42 41.97 -6.75
C LYS A 823 57.36 42.23 -8.25
N GLN A 824 57.89 43.36 -8.72
CA GLN A 824 58.01 43.64 -10.15
C GLN A 824 58.90 42.62 -10.88
N GLU A 825 59.98 42.17 -10.24
CA GLU A 825 60.84 41.11 -10.80
C GLU A 825 60.10 39.78 -10.93
N LYS A 826 59.31 39.40 -9.91
CA LYS A 826 58.48 38.18 -9.95
C LYS A 826 57.43 38.22 -11.06
N ILE A 827 56.77 39.36 -11.30
CA ILE A 827 55.79 39.53 -12.38
C ILE A 827 56.44 39.30 -13.76
N LYS A 828 57.68 39.76 -13.95
CA LYS A 828 58.40 39.61 -15.22
C LYS A 828 58.68 38.14 -15.60
N ASN A 829 58.79 37.26 -14.60
CA ASN A 829 59.12 35.84 -14.80
C ASN A 829 57.91 34.96 -15.17
N ILE A 830 56.68 35.50 -15.19
CA ILE A 830 55.44 34.71 -15.41
C ILE A 830 55.18 34.40 -16.91
N GLU A 831 55.92 35.01 -17.84
CA GLU A 831 55.89 34.73 -19.30
C GLU A 831 54.47 34.58 -19.92
N TYR A 832 53.53 35.44 -19.52
CA TYR A 832 52.17 35.47 -20.07
C TYR A 832 52.11 36.26 -21.39
N ASP A 833 51.57 35.67 -22.47
CA ASP A 833 51.34 36.34 -23.76
C ASP A 833 49.83 36.45 -24.10
N PRO A 834 49.21 37.63 -23.96
CA PRO A 834 47.79 37.83 -24.26
C PRO A 834 47.44 37.65 -25.74
N LYS A 835 48.37 37.86 -26.67
CA LYS A 835 48.11 37.69 -28.12
C LYS A 835 48.07 36.21 -28.50
N ARG A 836 48.94 35.39 -27.90
CA ARG A 836 48.95 33.94 -28.13
C ARG A 836 47.67 33.26 -27.68
N LEU A 837 47.15 33.65 -26.51
CA LEU A 837 45.88 33.15 -25.98
C LEU A 837 44.69 33.48 -26.89
N ALA A 838 44.65 34.68 -27.47
CA ALA A 838 43.60 35.09 -28.40
C ALA A 838 43.59 34.26 -29.69
N ILE A 839 44.77 33.96 -30.26
CA ILE A 839 44.89 33.13 -31.48
C ILE A 839 44.41 31.69 -31.22
N LEU A 840 44.84 31.09 -30.10
CA LEU A 840 44.44 29.72 -29.74
C LEU A 840 42.93 29.61 -29.50
N THR A 841 42.33 30.63 -28.86
CA THR A 841 40.88 30.66 -28.59
C THR A 841 40.07 30.69 -29.90
N ALA A 842 40.53 31.42 -30.91
CA ALA A 842 39.87 31.45 -32.22
C ALA A 842 39.96 30.09 -32.95
N SER A 843 41.11 29.42 -32.89
CA SER A 843 41.32 28.12 -33.52
C SER A 843 40.49 27.00 -32.87
N VAL A 844 40.42 26.97 -31.54
CA VAL A 844 39.55 26.03 -30.79
C VAL A 844 38.08 26.22 -31.12
N THR A 845 37.64 27.46 -31.35
CA THR A 845 36.26 27.76 -31.76
C THR A 845 35.95 27.14 -33.12
N GLU A 846 36.87 27.24 -34.08
CA GLU A 846 36.69 26.66 -35.42
C GLU A 846 36.68 25.12 -35.42
N LEU A 847 37.55 24.51 -34.61
CA LEU A 847 37.69 23.05 -34.51
C LEU A 847 36.57 22.39 -33.69
N SER A 848 35.89 23.12 -32.80
CA SER A 848 34.80 22.58 -31.95
C SER A 848 33.62 21.97 -32.72
N LYS A 849 33.40 22.34 -33.99
CA LYS A 849 32.36 21.76 -34.85
C LYS A 849 32.52 20.25 -35.07
N TYR A 850 33.75 19.73 -35.00
CA TYR A 850 34.06 18.32 -35.19
C TYR A 850 33.66 17.45 -33.98
N GLU A 851 33.55 18.01 -32.77
CA GLU A 851 33.01 17.29 -31.60
C GLU A 851 31.52 16.96 -31.81
N ARG A 852 30.75 17.85 -32.44
CA ARG A 852 29.34 17.60 -32.77
C ARG A 852 29.18 16.50 -33.81
N ILE A 853 29.99 16.55 -34.88
CA ILE A 853 30.01 15.52 -35.93
C ILE A 853 30.37 14.13 -35.35
N LYS A 854 31.31 14.06 -34.40
CA LYS A 854 31.62 12.81 -33.68
C LYS A 854 30.44 12.32 -32.85
N LYS A 855 29.80 13.21 -32.09
CA LYS A 855 28.65 12.86 -31.23
C LYS A 855 27.47 12.34 -32.05
N ASP A 856 27.16 12.98 -33.17
CA ASP A 856 26.10 12.56 -34.08
C ASP A 856 26.42 11.19 -34.73
N ALA A 857 27.69 10.96 -35.11
CA ALA A 857 28.14 9.68 -35.64
C ALA A 857 28.06 8.54 -34.60
N GLU A 858 28.40 8.81 -33.33
CA GLU A 858 28.27 7.85 -32.22
C GLU A 858 26.81 7.54 -31.91
N GLN A 859 25.92 8.55 -31.93
CA GLN A 859 24.48 8.37 -31.77
C GLN A 859 23.89 7.52 -32.90
N ASN A 860 24.24 7.82 -34.15
CA ASN A 860 23.80 7.03 -35.30
C ASN A 860 24.30 5.58 -35.22
N LYS A 861 25.53 5.35 -34.75
CA LYS A 861 26.08 4.00 -34.56
C LYS A 861 25.33 3.20 -33.50
N LEU A 862 24.94 3.84 -32.40
CA LEU A 862 24.13 3.21 -31.35
C LEU A 862 22.72 2.86 -31.83
N GLU A 863 22.09 3.76 -32.60
CA GLU A 863 20.76 3.50 -33.15
C GLU A 863 20.79 2.41 -34.24
N ILE A 864 21.83 2.38 -35.09
CA ILE A 864 22.05 1.27 -36.03
C ILE A 864 22.20 -0.05 -35.27
N ALA A 865 23.02 -0.11 -34.21
CA ALA A 865 23.20 -1.34 -33.42
C ALA A 865 21.90 -1.80 -32.74
N ARG A 866 21.06 -0.87 -32.28
CA ARG A 866 19.73 -1.17 -31.73
C ARG A 866 18.80 -1.75 -32.80
N LEU A 867 18.75 -1.11 -33.97
CA LEU A 867 17.93 -1.54 -35.11
C LEU A 867 18.38 -2.92 -35.63
N GLU A 868 19.68 -3.21 -35.64
CA GLU A 868 20.24 -4.53 -35.95
C GLU A 868 19.84 -5.59 -34.93
N ALA A 869 19.85 -5.26 -33.63
CA ALA A 869 19.38 -6.19 -32.59
C ALA A 869 17.86 -6.45 -32.67
N GLU A 870 17.05 -5.44 -32.99
CA GLU A 870 15.60 -5.61 -33.25
C GLU A 870 15.37 -6.52 -34.46
N LYS A 871 16.15 -6.33 -35.53
CA LYS A 871 16.11 -7.20 -36.72
C LYS A 871 16.49 -8.64 -36.38
N GLU A 872 17.55 -8.87 -35.61
CA GLU A 872 17.97 -10.22 -35.20
C GLU A 872 16.90 -10.91 -34.35
N SER A 873 16.25 -10.18 -33.43
CA SER A 873 15.13 -10.70 -32.65
C SER A 873 13.94 -11.08 -33.54
N ASN A 874 13.59 -10.22 -34.50
CA ASN A 874 12.53 -10.50 -35.47
C ASN A 874 12.87 -11.71 -36.35
N ASP A 875 14.12 -11.85 -36.80
CA ASP A 875 14.57 -12.99 -37.61
C ASP A 875 14.48 -14.30 -36.82
N LYS A 876 14.82 -14.30 -35.52
CA LYS A 876 14.61 -15.47 -34.62
C LYS A 876 13.12 -15.81 -34.48
N ASN A 877 12.26 -14.80 -34.30
CA ASN A 877 10.82 -15.01 -34.20
C ASN A 877 10.22 -15.55 -35.50
N ILE A 878 10.70 -15.07 -36.66
CA ILE A 878 10.32 -15.60 -37.98
C ILE A 878 10.74 -17.07 -38.07
N GLY A 879 11.98 -17.41 -37.75
CA GLY A 879 12.48 -18.79 -37.79
C GLY A 879 11.66 -19.74 -36.90
N GLN A 880 11.35 -19.34 -35.66
CA GLN A 880 10.53 -20.14 -34.75
C GLN A 880 9.08 -20.30 -35.27
N CYS A 881 8.49 -19.23 -35.83
CA CYS A 881 7.16 -19.29 -36.40
C CYS A 881 7.13 -20.15 -37.67
N GLU A 882 8.17 -20.13 -38.50
CA GLU A 882 8.30 -20.96 -39.70
C GLU A 882 8.44 -22.45 -39.34
N GLU A 883 9.20 -22.78 -38.29
CA GLU A 883 9.30 -24.14 -37.76
C GLU A 883 7.95 -24.66 -37.22
N ASN A 884 7.29 -23.85 -36.39
CA ASN A 884 5.98 -24.19 -35.84
C ASN A 884 4.91 -24.32 -36.95
N LEU A 885 4.93 -23.43 -37.94
CA LEU A 885 4.05 -23.49 -39.10
C LEU A 885 4.24 -24.79 -39.88
N LEU A 886 5.48 -25.25 -40.06
CA LEU A 886 5.78 -26.51 -40.74
C LEU A 886 5.23 -27.71 -39.94
N GLN A 887 5.45 -27.73 -38.61
CA GLN A 887 4.93 -28.78 -37.74
C GLN A 887 3.41 -28.85 -37.74
N VAL A 888 2.73 -27.71 -37.65
CA VAL A 888 1.26 -27.65 -37.68
C VAL A 888 0.72 -28.05 -39.05
N LYS A 889 1.36 -27.64 -40.16
CA LYS A 889 1.00 -28.09 -41.52
C LYS A 889 1.13 -29.60 -41.69
N LEU A 890 2.19 -30.20 -41.14
CA LEU A 890 2.36 -31.66 -41.16
C LEU A 890 1.22 -32.36 -40.40
N LYS A 891 0.95 -31.94 -39.16
CA LYS A 891 -0.15 -32.50 -38.35
C LYS A 891 -1.53 -32.29 -38.99
N ALA A 892 -1.77 -31.12 -39.60
CA ALA A 892 -3.00 -30.85 -40.34
C ALA A 892 -3.14 -31.81 -41.54
N SER A 893 -2.06 -32.10 -42.26
CA SER A 893 -2.07 -33.05 -43.37
C SER A 893 -2.39 -34.49 -42.92
N GLU A 894 -1.82 -34.93 -41.80
CA GLU A 894 -2.07 -36.25 -41.20
C GLU A 894 -3.54 -36.40 -40.76
N ILE A 895 -4.11 -35.36 -40.15
CA ILE A 895 -5.51 -35.36 -39.76
C ILE A 895 -6.45 -35.24 -40.98
N THR A 896 -6.04 -34.51 -42.02
CA THR A 896 -6.81 -34.41 -43.27
C THR A 896 -7.02 -35.79 -43.91
N GLU A 897 -6.01 -36.65 -43.91
CA GLU A 897 -6.16 -38.02 -44.39
C GLU A 897 -7.15 -38.85 -43.58
N THR A 898 -7.17 -38.68 -42.25
CA THR A 898 -8.12 -39.40 -41.38
C THR A 898 -9.55 -38.88 -41.55
N VAL A 899 -9.74 -37.57 -41.70
CA VAL A 899 -11.05 -36.97 -42.02
C VAL A 899 -11.56 -37.48 -43.38
N ASN A 900 -10.70 -37.52 -44.41
CA ASN A 900 -11.07 -38.03 -45.73
C ASN A 900 -11.43 -39.52 -45.68
N LYS A 901 -10.66 -40.36 -44.98
CA LYS A 901 -10.96 -41.79 -44.81
C LYS A 901 -12.31 -42.05 -44.11
N LEU A 902 -12.67 -41.22 -43.14
CA LEU A 902 -13.90 -41.38 -42.36
C LEU A 902 -15.13 -40.69 -42.96
N SER A 903 -14.96 -39.86 -44.01
CA SER A 903 -16.05 -39.14 -44.66
C SER A 903 -17.11 -40.07 -45.27
N GLY A 904 -16.69 -41.18 -45.89
CA GLY A 904 -17.61 -42.17 -46.45
C GLY A 904 -18.47 -42.91 -45.41
N SER A 905 -18.03 -42.97 -44.14
CA SER A 905 -18.82 -43.54 -43.04
C SER A 905 -19.98 -42.62 -42.64
N VAL A 906 -19.82 -41.31 -42.78
CA VAL A 906 -20.89 -40.33 -42.50
C VAL A 906 -22.01 -40.45 -43.54
N ASP A 907 -21.66 -40.50 -44.82
CA ASP A 907 -22.63 -40.69 -45.92
C ASP A 907 -23.39 -42.02 -45.79
N ARG A 908 -22.69 -43.08 -45.34
CA ARG A 908 -23.28 -44.39 -45.12
C ARG A 908 -24.25 -44.41 -43.92
N GLN A 909 -23.99 -43.64 -42.87
CA GLN A 909 -24.92 -43.49 -41.74
C GLN A 909 -26.24 -42.84 -42.18
N GLU A 910 -26.16 -41.81 -43.01
CA GLU A 910 -27.32 -41.09 -43.55
C GLU A 910 -28.22 -42.02 -44.38
N GLN A 911 -27.61 -42.86 -45.24
CA GLN A 911 -28.31 -43.84 -46.06
C GLN A 911 -28.99 -44.94 -45.25
N ILE A 912 -28.32 -45.48 -44.22
CA ILE A 912 -28.88 -46.53 -43.34
C ILE A 912 -30.09 -45.97 -42.56
N LYS A 913 -30.00 -44.75 -42.03
CA LYS A 913 -31.11 -44.09 -41.32
C LYS A 913 -32.34 -43.89 -42.19
N GLN A 914 -32.16 -43.52 -43.46
CA GLN A 914 -33.26 -43.38 -44.42
C GLN A 914 -33.95 -44.73 -44.72
N GLN A 915 -33.17 -45.81 -44.87
CA GLN A 915 -33.73 -47.15 -45.14
C GLN A 915 -34.49 -47.73 -43.95
N MET A 916 -33.98 -47.55 -42.72
CA MET A 916 -34.65 -48.03 -41.51
C MET A 916 -36.01 -47.34 -41.28
N ALA A 917 -36.12 -46.05 -41.61
CA ALA A 917 -37.37 -45.30 -41.48
C ALA A 917 -38.53 -45.90 -42.32
N HIS A 918 -38.23 -46.49 -43.48
CA HIS A 918 -39.22 -47.15 -44.34
C HIS A 918 -39.65 -48.54 -43.87
N LEU A 919 -38.89 -49.17 -42.96
CA LEU A 919 -39.13 -50.54 -42.47
C LEU A 919 -39.76 -50.60 -41.06
N GLN A 920 -39.84 -49.46 -40.36
CA GLN A 920 -40.34 -49.34 -38.99
C GLN A 920 -41.74 -49.95 -38.79
N THR A 921 -42.64 -49.77 -39.76
CA THR A 921 -44.04 -50.24 -39.70
C THR A 921 -44.14 -51.77 -39.68
N TYR A 922 -43.17 -52.50 -40.24
CA TYR A 922 -43.19 -53.97 -40.30
C TYR A 922 -42.73 -54.61 -38.98
N VAL A 923 -41.88 -53.93 -38.20
CA VAL A 923 -41.44 -54.37 -36.86
C VAL A 923 -42.61 -54.36 -35.86
N GLU A 924 -43.55 -53.43 -36.02
CA GLU A 924 -44.76 -53.38 -35.19
C GLU A 924 -45.75 -54.50 -35.58
N GLN A 925 -45.87 -54.81 -36.87
CA GLN A 925 -46.72 -55.91 -37.37
C GLN A 925 -46.18 -57.30 -37.01
N GLU A 926 -44.85 -57.49 -36.96
CA GLU A 926 -44.22 -58.74 -36.55
C GLU A 926 -44.58 -59.14 -35.11
N LYS A 927 -44.70 -58.15 -34.20
CA LYS A 927 -45.02 -58.39 -32.78
C LYS A 927 -46.42 -58.98 -32.57
N GLU A 928 -47.33 -58.83 -33.51
CA GLU A 928 -48.68 -59.42 -33.44
C GLU A 928 -48.78 -60.81 -34.08
N LEU A 929 -47.82 -61.24 -34.92
CA LEU A 929 -47.83 -62.54 -35.60
C LEU A 929 -47.84 -63.76 -34.66
N PRO A 930 -47.08 -63.80 -33.54
CA PRO A 930 -47.10 -64.94 -32.62
C PRO A 930 -48.49 -65.19 -32.05
N VAL A 931 -49.27 -64.13 -31.81
CA VAL A 931 -50.64 -64.23 -31.25
C VAL A 931 -51.59 -64.92 -32.22
N TYR A 932 -51.42 -64.73 -33.53
CA TYR A 932 -52.26 -65.37 -34.56
C TYR A 932 -51.78 -66.79 -34.91
N GLU A 933 -50.47 -67.04 -34.86
CA GLU A 933 -49.91 -68.38 -35.05
C GLU A 933 -50.20 -69.31 -33.88
N GLU A 934 -50.06 -68.84 -32.64
CA GLU A 934 -50.37 -69.59 -31.43
C GLU A 934 -51.87 -69.93 -31.38
N ARG A 935 -52.76 -69.01 -31.81
CA ARG A 935 -54.20 -69.27 -31.92
C ARG A 935 -54.56 -70.32 -32.98
N LYS A 936 -53.87 -70.32 -34.13
CA LYS A 936 -54.05 -71.34 -35.17
C LYS A 936 -53.51 -72.69 -34.71
N GLN A 937 -52.34 -72.72 -34.07
CA GLN A 937 -51.70 -73.93 -33.56
C GLN A 937 -52.54 -74.56 -32.44
N HIS A 938 -53.06 -73.77 -31.50
CA HIS A 938 -53.95 -74.25 -30.45
C HIS A 938 -55.27 -74.86 -30.98
N VAL A 939 -55.83 -74.30 -32.06
CA VAL A 939 -57.07 -74.82 -32.67
C VAL A 939 -56.79 -76.06 -33.52
N LEU A 940 -55.65 -76.12 -34.22
CA LEU A 940 -55.19 -77.31 -34.95
C LEU A 940 -54.85 -78.47 -34.01
N GLU A 941 -54.07 -78.22 -32.97
CA GLU A 941 -53.77 -79.22 -31.93
C GLU A 941 -55.02 -79.68 -31.22
N ARG A 942 -55.99 -78.79 -30.96
CA ARG A 942 -57.27 -79.19 -30.36
C ARG A 942 -58.07 -80.11 -31.28
N ILE A 943 -58.18 -79.82 -32.58
CA ILE A 943 -58.89 -80.69 -33.54
C ILE A 943 -58.15 -82.02 -33.71
N GLU A 944 -56.83 -81.99 -33.90
CA GLU A 944 -55.99 -83.18 -34.08
C GLU A 944 -55.93 -84.04 -32.82
N ASN A 945 -55.86 -83.44 -31.63
CA ASN A 945 -55.91 -84.17 -30.36
C ASN A 945 -57.29 -84.80 -30.14
N MET A 946 -58.39 -84.14 -30.51
CA MET A 946 -59.73 -84.72 -30.36
C MET A 946 -59.98 -85.87 -31.35
N GLU A 947 -59.46 -85.77 -32.58
CA GLU A 947 -59.52 -86.85 -33.58
C GLU A 947 -58.60 -88.03 -33.22
N LYS A 948 -57.37 -87.75 -32.74
CA LYS A 948 -56.44 -88.78 -32.24
C LYS A 948 -56.89 -89.40 -30.93
N GLU A 949 -57.51 -88.68 -30.01
CA GLU A 949 -58.03 -89.23 -28.74
C GLU A 949 -59.16 -90.23 -28.99
N MET A 950 -60.03 -89.98 -29.98
CA MET A 950 -61.05 -90.95 -30.38
C MET A 950 -60.45 -92.21 -31.02
N GLU A 951 -59.43 -92.09 -31.86
CA GLU A 951 -58.71 -93.24 -32.43
C GLU A 951 -57.93 -94.01 -31.33
N LYS A 952 -57.27 -93.27 -30.43
CA LYS A 952 -56.52 -93.81 -29.28
C LYS A 952 -57.41 -94.52 -28.26
N LEU A 953 -58.60 -94.04 -27.92
CA LEU A 953 -59.51 -94.75 -26.99
C LEU A 953 -59.96 -96.11 -27.56
N THR A 954 -59.98 -96.24 -28.90
CA THR A 954 -60.32 -97.47 -29.62
C THR A 954 -59.15 -98.46 -29.62
N ASP A 955 -57.92 -97.97 -29.86
CA ASP A 955 -56.69 -98.78 -29.83
C ASP A 955 -56.21 -99.09 -28.40
N ARG A 956 -56.42 -98.20 -27.43
CA ARG A 956 -56.01 -98.33 -26.03
C ARG A 956 -56.75 -99.46 -25.32
N LYS A 957 -58.02 -99.71 -25.67
CA LYS A 957 -58.78 -100.87 -25.20
C LYS A 957 -58.20 -102.22 -25.66
N PHE A 958 -57.54 -102.24 -26.82
CA PHE A 958 -56.89 -103.43 -27.39
C PHE A 958 -55.46 -103.60 -26.88
N ILE A 959 -54.70 -102.50 -26.78
CA ILE A 959 -53.28 -102.46 -26.38
C ILE A 959 -53.07 -102.73 -24.87
N LEU A 960 -53.91 -102.18 -23.98
CA LEU A 960 -53.82 -102.39 -22.52
C LEU A 960 -53.93 -103.88 -22.12
N SER A 961 -54.55 -104.72 -22.97
CA SER A 961 -54.66 -106.17 -22.77
C SER A 961 -53.39 -106.96 -23.12
N SER A 962 -52.52 -106.40 -23.95
CA SER A 962 -51.28 -107.03 -24.45
C SER A 962 -50.02 -106.52 -23.74
N GLN A 963 -50.06 -105.35 -23.11
CA GLN A 963 -48.90 -104.72 -22.45
C GLN A 963 -48.62 -105.27 -21.03
N LEU A 964 -49.65 -105.74 -20.32
CA LEU A 964 -49.50 -106.33 -18.98
C LEU A 964 -48.59 -107.58 -18.98
N THR A 965 -48.54 -108.31 -20.09
CA THR A 965 -47.76 -109.55 -20.24
C THR A 965 -46.30 -109.34 -20.63
N GLY A 966 -45.91 -108.14 -21.10
CA GLY A 966 -44.55 -107.83 -21.56
C GLY A 966 -43.69 -107.07 -20.56
N MET A 967 -44.31 -106.32 -19.64
CA MET A 967 -43.59 -105.49 -18.66
C MET A 967 -42.92 -106.31 -17.55
N ASP A 968 -43.48 -107.46 -17.15
CA ASP A 968 -42.90 -108.32 -16.10
C ASP A 968 -41.52 -108.92 -16.49
N THR A 969 -41.21 -109.02 -17.80
CA THR A 969 -39.94 -109.57 -18.30
C THR A 969 -38.81 -108.56 -18.52
N MET A 970 -39.08 -107.25 -18.49
CA MET A 970 -38.10 -106.19 -18.83
C MET A 970 -37.40 -105.59 -17.59
N ILE A 971 -38.06 -105.61 -16.43
CA ILE A 971 -37.55 -105.08 -15.16
C ILE A 971 -36.32 -105.89 -14.67
N GLU A 972 -36.25 -107.18 -14.99
CA GLU A 972 -35.18 -108.08 -14.54
C GLU A 972 -33.80 -107.80 -15.16
N LYS A 973 -33.74 -107.17 -16.36
CA LYS A 973 -32.48 -106.89 -17.07
C LYS A 973 -31.84 -105.54 -16.76
N MET A 974 -32.57 -104.60 -16.17
CA MET A 974 -32.09 -103.21 -15.98
C MET A 974 -31.26 -103.01 -14.68
N LYS A 975 -31.24 -103.98 -13.76
CA LYS A 975 -30.53 -103.87 -12.47
C LYS A 975 -29.03 -104.19 -12.51
N GLU A 976 -28.43 -104.51 -13.65
CA GLU A 976 -27.02 -104.94 -13.76
C GLU A 976 -25.98 -103.82 -14.05
N THR A 977 -26.37 -102.56 -14.31
CA THR A 977 -25.44 -101.51 -14.83
C THR A 977 -25.44 -100.14 -14.11
N PHE A 978 -26.10 -99.98 -12.96
CA PHE A 978 -26.21 -98.69 -12.25
C PHE A 978 -25.81 -98.79 -10.76
N SER A 979 -25.11 -97.77 -10.22
CA SER A 979 -24.78 -97.61 -8.79
C SER A 979 -25.11 -96.18 -8.33
N ALA A 980 -25.68 -96.04 -7.13
CA ALA A 980 -26.16 -94.77 -6.57
C ALA A 980 -25.04 -93.79 -6.15
N ASP A 981 -23.80 -94.26 -5.96
CA ASP A 981 -22.68 -93.46 -5.46
C ASP A 981 -22.20 -92.36 -6.44
N MET A 982 -22.59 -92.44 -7.72
CA MET A 982 -22.13 -91.50 -8.74
C MET A 982 -22.83 -90.13 -8.70
N VAL A 983 -24.02 -90.02 -8.10
CA VAL A 983 -24.77 -88.75 -7.99
C VAL A 983 -24.23 -87.86 -6.86
N GLU A 984 -23.82 -88.46 -5.73
CA GLU A 984 -23.29 -87.73 -4.58
C GLU A 984 -21.93 -87.05 -4.86
N GLU A 985 -21.08 -87.66 -5.67
CA GLU A 985 -19.76 -87.08 -6.02
C GLU A 985 -19.91 -85.85 -6.92
N THR A 986 -20.85 -85.84 -7.86
CA THR A 986 -21.14 -84.66 -8.70
C THR A 986 -21.74 -83.51 -7.88
N ASP A 987 -22.58 -83.81 -6.89
CA ASP A 987 -23.14 -82.81 -5.97
C ASP A 987 -22.08 -82.13 -5.09
N ARG A 988 -21.03 -82.85 -4.72
CA ARG A 988 -19.89 -82.29 -3.96
C ARG A 988 -19.07 -81.30 -4.80
N GLN A 989 -18.84 -81.62 -6.08
CA GLN A 989 -18.09 -80.77 -7.01
C GLN A 989 -18.82 -79.46 -7.34
N ILE A 990 -20.15 -79.51 -7.55
CA ILE A 990 -20.98 -78.31 -7.77
C ILE A 990 -20.91 -77.36 -6.57
N ARG A 991 -20.91 -77.89 -5.34
CA ARG A 991 -20.85 -77.07 -4.12
C ARG A 991 -19.51 -76.34 -3.99
N SER A 992 -18.40 -77.04 -4.25
CA SER A 992 -17.06 -76.46 -4.25
C SER A 992 -16.92 -75.31 -5.25
N ASN A 993 -17.40 -75.48 -6.48
CA ASN A 993 -17.29 -74.45 -7.52
C ASN A 993 -18.19 -73.23 -7.23
N LYS A 994 -19.35 -73.40 -6.58
CA LYS A 994 -20.19 -72.28 -6.12
C LYS A 994 -19.52 -71.44 -5.04
N GLU A 995 -18.79 -72.06 -4.11
CA GLU A 995 -18.02 -71.35 -3.08
C GLU A 995 -16.89 -70.52 -3.72
N THR A 996 -16.12 -71.11 -4.64
CA THR A 996 -15.07 -70.40 -5.39
C THR A 996 -15.62 -69.25 -6.23
N LEU A 997 -16.80 -69.39 -6.84
CA LEU A 997 -17.46 -68.30 -7.57
C LEU A 997 -17.84 -67.13 -6.64
N GLY A 998 -18.27 -67.42 -5.42
CA GLY A 998 -18.56 -66.41 -4.39
C GLY A 998 -17.32 -65.61 -3.99
N GLU A 999 -16.18 -66.27 -3.79
CA GLU A 999 -14.91 -65.62 -3.46
C GLU A 999 -14.41 -64.70 -4.59
N LEU A 1000 -14.49 -65.15 -5.84
CA LEU A 1000 -14.11 -64.35 -7.01
C LEU A 1000 -15.00 -63.11 -7.20
N GLN A 1001 -16.30 -63.20 -6.90
CA GLN A 1001 -17.22 -62.05 -6.93
C GLN A 1001 -16.89 -61.00 -5.86
N ILE A 1002 -16.48 -61.42 -4.66
CA ILE A 1002 -16.03 -60.51 -3.60
C ILE A 1002 -14.73 -59.80 -4.03
N GLN A 1003 -13.78 -60.54 -4.61
CA GLN A 1003 -12.54 -59.95 -5.14
C GLN A 1003 -12.82 -58.93 -6.25
N LYS A 1004 -13.77 -59.21 -7.15
CA LYS A 1004 -14.24 -58.26 -8.16
C LYS A 1004 -14.76 -56.97 -7.52
N GLY A 1005 -15.57 -57.07 -6.47
CA GLY A 1005 -16.07 -55.91 -5.72
C GLY A 1005 -14.96 -55.03 -5.13
N VAL A 1006 -13.96 -55.64 -4.47
CA VAL A 1006 -12.81 -54.93 -3.89
C VAL A 1006 -11.97 -54.21 -4.97
N LEU A 1007 -11.79 -54.83 -6.13
CA LEU A 1007 -11.03 -54.23 -7.24
C LEU A 1007 -11.77 -53.06 -7.89
N LEU A 1008 -13.10 -53.14 -8.02
CA LEU A 1008 -13.93 -52.04 -8.50
C LEU A 1008 -13.88 -50.83 -7.55
N GLU A 1009 -13.94 -51.06 -6.23
CA GLU A 1009 -13.80 -50.00 -5.22
C GLU A 1009 -12.42 -49.32 -5.28
N ARG A 1010 -11.34 -50.09 -5.52
CA ARG A 1010 -9.99 -49.51 -5.72
C ARG A 1010 -9.90 -48.66 -6.99
N LEU A 1011 -10.54 -49.06 -8.08
CA LEU A 1011 -10.58 -48.28 -9.33
C LEU A 1011 -11.32 -46.96 -9.14
N GLU A 1012 -12.46 -46.98 -8.44
CA GLU A 1012 -13.23 -45.79 -8.12
C GLU A 1012 -12.42 -44.79 -7.26
N ASN A 1013 -11.66 -45.29 -6.28
CA ASN A 1013 -10.74 -44.49 -5.46
C ASN A 1013 -9.57 -43.89 -6.27
N ILE A 1014 -9.05 -44.61 -7.27
CA ILE A 1014 -8.00 -44.07 -8.16
C ILE A 1014 -8.57 -42.96 -9.06
N ASP A 1015 -9.74 -43.16 -9.62
CA ASP A 1015 -10.36 -42.18 -10.53
C ASP A 1015 -10.77 -40.90 -9.80
N THR A 1016 -11.30 -41.00 -8.58
CA THR A 1016 -11.53 -39.84 -7.71
C THR A 1016 -10.24 -39.08 -7.41
N MET A 1017 -9.15 -39.75 -7.04
CA MET A 1017 -7.86 -39.09 -6.81
C MET A 1017 -7.24 -38.48 -8.07
N ARG A 1018 -7.40 -39.10 -9.24
CA ARG A 1018 -7.00 -38.52 -10.53
C ARG A 1018 -7.78 -37.23 -10.81
N GLY A 1019 -9.08 -37.21 -10.51
CA GLY A 1019 -9.91 -36.01 -10.56
C GLY A 1019 -9.38 -34.90 -9.64
N GLU A 1020 -9.06 -35.21 -8.39
CA GLU A 1020 -8.49 -34.26 -7.43
C GLU A 1020 -7.11 -33.73 -7.85
N ILE A 1021 -6.24 -34.57 -8.40
CA ILE A 1021 -4.93 -34.16 -8.94
C ILE A 1021 -5.12 -33.18 -10.11
N SER A 1022 -6.10 -33.43 -10.99
CA SER A 1022 -6.41 -32.52 -12.08
C SER A 1022 -6.87 -31.16 -11.56
N MET A 1023 -7.69 -31.13 -10.50
CA MET A 1023 -8.10 -29.88 -9.85
C MET A 1023 -6.92 -29.15 -9.21
N LEU A 1024 -6.08 -29.85 -8.44
CA LEU A 1024 -4.89 -29.27 -7.81
C LEU A 1024 -3.88 -28.73 -8.84
N ASN A 1025 -3.70 -29.39 -9.98
CA ASN A 1025 -2.82 -28.91 -11.05
C ASN A 1025 -3.33 -27.60 -11.68
N ASN A 1026 -4.64 -27.47 -11.87
CA ASN A 1026 -5.24 -26.21 -12.29
C ASN A 1026 -5.02 -25.11 -11.26
N GLU A 1027 -5.19 -25.41 -9.97
CA GLU A 1027 -4.92 -24.46 -8.88
C GLU A 1027 -3.44 -24.06 -8.80
N ILE A 1028 -2.49 -24.97 -9.05
CA ILE A 1028 -1.05 -24.67 -9.12
C ILE A 1028 -0.76 -23.69 -10.27
N ALA A 1029 -1.37 -23.87 -11.43
CA ALA A 1029 -1.20 -22.97 -12.57
C ALA A 1029 -1.71 -21.56 -12.24
N VAL A 1030 -2.85 -21.45 -11.54
CA VAL A 1030 -3.40 -20.17 -11.07
C VAL A 1030 -2.50 -19.51 -10.03
N ALA A 1031 -2.03 -20.27 -9.03
CA ALA A 1031 -1.12 -19.76 -8.01
C ALA A 1031 0.24 -19.31 -8.59
N ALA A 1032 0.76 -20.03 -9.59
CA ALA A 1032 1.98 -19.66 -10.31
C ALA A 1032 1.81 -18.32 -11.03
N GLY A 1033 0.72 -18.16 -11.80
CA GLY A 1033 0.43 -16.90 -12.47
C GLY A 1033 0.24 -15.72 -11.51
N ARG A 1034 -0.31 -15.95 -10.31
CA ARG A 1034 -0.40 -14.91 -9.25
C ARG A 1034 0.98 -14.54 -8.69
N ALA A 1035 1.84 -15.52 -8.44
CA ALA A 1035 3.20 -15.27 -7.97
C ALA A 1035 4.02 -14.44 -8.98
N ASP A 1036 3.90 -14.74 -10.27
CA ASP A 1036 4.56 -13.96 -11.34
C ASP A 1036 4.10 -12.50 -11.37
N CYS A 1037 2.80 -12.26 -11.15
CA CYS A 1037 2.27 -10.90 -11.08
C CYS A 1037 2.76 -10.14 -9.83
N TYR A 1038 2.81 -10.78 -8.66
CA TYR A 1038 3.37 -10.13 -7.46
C TYR A 1038 4.87 -9.86 -7.57
N GLU A 1039 5.64 -10.69 -8.29
CA GLU A 1039 7.03 -10.37 -8.60
C GLU A 1039 7.13 -9.14 -9.52
N ALA A 1040 6.26 -9.02 -10.52
CA ALA A 1040 6.18 -7.82 -11.35
C ALA A 1040 5.80 -6.57 -10.55
N LEU A 1041 4.87 -6.67 -9.58
CA LEU A 1041 4.52 -5.56 -8.69
C LEU A 1041 5.65 -5.15 -7.77
N LYS A 1042 6.35 -6.12 -7.17
CA LYS A 1042 7.54 -5.86 -6.37
C LYS A 1042 8.60 -5.13 -7.20
N GLN A 1043 8.79 -5.51 -8.46
CA GLN A 1043 9.70 -4.80 -9.36
C GLN A 1043 9.19 -3.40 -9.74
N ALA A 1044 7.89 -3.25 -9.97
CA ALA A 1044 7.30 -1.97 -10.35
C ALA A 1044 7.33 -0.95 -9.21
N PHE A 1045 7.18 -1.38 -7.95
CA PHE A 1045 7.19 -0.49 -6.79
C PHE A 1045 8.58 -0.25 -6.20
N SER A 1046 9.62 -0.95 -6.68
CA SER A 1046 10.99 -0.70 -6.24
C SER A 1046 11.48 0.67 -6.70
N GLN A 1047 12.58 1.14 -6.11
CA GLN A 1047 13.20 2.43 -6.46
C GLN A 1047 13.54 2.55 -7.96
N ASP A 1048 13.84 1.44 -8.64
CA ASP A 1048 14.16 1.38 -10.08
C ASP A 1048 12.93 1.17 -10.98
N GLY A 1049 11.75 1.02 -10.39
CA GLY A 1049 10.48 0.82 -11.08
C GLY A 1049 9.80 2.14 -11.44
N VAL A 1050 8.58 2.29 -10.97
CA VAL A 1050 7.71 3.47 -11.13
C VAL A 1050 8.34 4.75 -10.53
N PRO A 1051 8.92 4.76 -9.32
CA PRO A 1051 9.59 5.94 -8.76
C PRO A 1051 10.69 6.51 -9.67
N HIS A 1052 11.54 5.65 -10.23
CA HIS A 1052 12.57 6.06 -11.19
C HIS A 1052 11.96 6.70 -12.44
N GLN A 1053 10.84 6.18 -12.95
CA GLN A 1053 10.15 6.73 -14.11
C GLN A 1053 9.57 8.12 -13.82
N ILE A 1054 8.98 8.32 -12.64
CA ILE A 1054 8.46 9.64 -12.21
C ILE A 1054 9.60 10.65 -12.12
N ILE A 1055 10.72 10.30 -11.47
CA ILE A 1055 11.90 11.17 -11.40
C ILE A 1055 12.46 11.44 -12.80
N ARG A 1056 12.46 10.47 -13.70
CA ARG A 1056 12.91 10.67 -15.07
C ARG A 1056 12.03 11.66 -15.85
N ASN A 1057 10.72 11.64 -15.61
CA ASN A 1057 9.77 12.53 -16.28
C ASN A 1057 9.83 13.96 -15.73
N ILE A 1058 10.14 14.14 -14.44
CA ILE A 1058 10.21 15.48 -13.83
C ILE A 1058 11.57 16.17 -14.06
N ILE A 1059 12.66 15.44 -14.30
CA ILE A 1059 14.01 16.00 -14.54
C ILE A 1059 14.02 17.09 -15.64
N PRO A 1060 13.41 16.90 -16.82
CA PRO A 1060 13.31 17.96 -17.83
C PRO A 1060 12.68 19.24 -17.26
N HIS A 1061 11.60 19.12 -16.47
CA HIS A 1061 10.96 20.27 -15.83
C HIS A 1061 11.89 20.95 -14.80
N ILE A 1062 12.60 20.17 -13.96
CA ILE A 1062 13.59 20.73 -13.02
C ILE A 1062 14.68 21.48 -13.79
N THR A 1063 15.15 20.90 -14.88
CA THR A 1063 16.21 21.46 -15.73
C THR A 1063 15.77 22.78 -16.35
N ASP A 1064 14.58 22.82 -16.94
CA ASP A 1064 14.03 24.01 -17.58
C ASP A 1064 13.78 25.13 -16.56
N THR A 1065 13.16 24.82 -15.42
CA THR A 1065 12.93 25.81 -14.35
C THR A 1065 14.25 26.34 -13.79
N THR A 1066 15.23 25.46 -13.54
CA THR A 1066 16.57 25.86 -13.09
C THR A 1066 17.25 26.79 -14.10
N ASN A 1067 17.20 26.45 -15.39
CA ASN A 1067 17.82 27.24 -16.45
C ASN A 1067 17.13 28.57 -16.70
N ASN A 1068 15.81 28.64 -16.53
CA ASN A 1068 15.08 29.90 -16.60
C ASN A 1068 15.52 30.87 -15.49
N ILE A 1069 15.70 30.37 -14.26
CA ILE A 1069 16.19 31.15 -13.12
C ILE A 1069 17.66 31.54 -13.33
N LEU A 1070 18.51 30.57 -13.67
CA LEU A 1070 19.94 30.81 -13.88
C LEU A 1070 20.22 31.76 -15.06
N GLY A 1071 19.43 31.65 -16.13
CA GLY A 1071 19.53 32.52 -17.30
C GLY A 1071 19.26 33.99 -16.98
N GLN A 1072 18.33 34.26 -16.06
CA GLN A 1072 18.05 35.62 -15.58
C GLN A 1072 19.22 36.18 -14.76
N MET A 1073 19.89 35.36 -13.95
CA MET A 1073 21.04 35.76 -13.11
C MET A 1073 22.34 35.96 -13.90
N THR A 1074 22.48 35.28 -15.04
CA THR A 1074 23.74 35.20 -15.79
C THR A 1074 23.66 35.83 -17.17
N GLY A 1075 22.51 36.40 -17.55
CA GLY A 1075 22.27 36.91 -18.90
C GLY A 1075 22.32 35.82 -19.98
N GLY A 1076 22.01 34.57 -19.62
CA GLY A 1076 22.04 33.41 -20.52
C GLY A 1076 23.42 32.82 -20.80
N THR A 1077 24.45 33.22 -20.03
CA THR A 1077 25.82 32.72 -20.21
C THR A 1077 26.07 31.36 -19.54
N MET A 1078 25.21 30.93 -18.62
CA MET A 1078 25.31 29.63 -17.93
C MET A 1078 24.02 28.82 -18.04
N GLY A 1079 24.17 27.50 -17.98
CA GLY A 1079 23.09 26.52 -17.88
C GLY A 1079 23.47 25.34 -16.99
N VAL A 1080 22.47 24.63 -16.50
CA VAL A 1080 22.57 23.41 -15.70
C VAL A 1080 21.87 22.30 -16.47
N GLU A 1081 22.46 21.11 -16.49
CA GLU A 1081 21.89 19.92 -17.10
C GLU A 1081 21.92 18.78 -16.07
N PHE A 1082 20.75 18.22 -15.80
CA PHE A 1082 20.59 17.05 -14.94
C PHE A 1082 20.67 15.79 -15.78
N VAL A 1083 21.70 14.97 -15.58
CA VAL A 1083 21.96 13.78 -16.37
C VAL A 1083 21.73 12.53 -15.53
N MET A 1084 20.74 11.73 -15.91
CA MET A 1084 20.53 10.40 -15.34
C MET A 1084 21.50 9.40 -15.97
N GLU A 1085 22.36 8.80 -15.15
CA GLU A 1085 23.23 7.70 -15.57
C GLU A 1085 22.55 6.35 -15.32
N ARG A 1086 22.82 5.37 -16.19
CA ARG A 1086 22.31 4.00 -15.99
C ARG A 1086 23.11 3.28 -14.91
N THR A 1087 22.37 2.72 -13.95
CA THR A 1087 22.72 1.64 -13.00
C THR A 1087 24.20 1.23 -12.96
N VAL A 1088 24.91 1.68 -11.92
CA VAL A 1088 26.24 1.16 -11.59
C VAL A 1088 26.05 -0.14 -10.79
N LYS A 1089 26.61 -1.26 -11.26
CA LYS A 1089 26.55 -2.55 -10.55
C LYS A 1089 27.34 -2.48 -9.23
N GLY A 1090 26.62 -2.34 -8.12
CA GLY A 1090 27.18 -2.35 -6.76
C GLY A 1090 26.87 -3.64 -5.98
N LYS A 1091 27.53 -3.82 -4.83
CA LYS A 1091 27.27 -4.94 -3.88
C LYS A 1091 25.85 -4.92 -3.28
N ASP A 1092 25.20 -3.76 -3.28
CA ASP A 1092 23.88 -3.51 -2.66
C ASP A 1092 22.74 -3.33 -3.69
N GLY A 1093 22.91 -3.83 -4.92
CA GLY A 1093 21.94 -3.71 -6.01
C GLY A 1093 22.26 -2.60 -7.00
N ASP A 1094 21.58 -2.66 -8.14
CA ASP A 1094 21.64 -1.64 -9.19
C ASP A 1094 21.00 -0.35 -8.66
N LYS A 1095 21.70 0.79 -8.70
CA LYS A 1095 21.14 2.09 -8.28
C LYS A 1095 21.24 3.09 -9.42
N ALA A 1096 20.13 3.75 -9.74
CA ALA A 1096 20.14 4.93 -10.58
C ALA A 1096 20.98 6.05 -9.93
N THR A 1097 21.61 6.89 -10.74
CA THR A 1097 22.44 8.01 -10.28
C THR A 1097 22.13 9.27 -11.07
N LEU A 1098 22.06 10.41 -10.39
CA LEU A 1098 21.82 11.72 -10.99
C LEU A 1098 23.10 12.55 -10.95
N ASP A 1099 23.64 12.87 -12.11
CA ASP A 1099 24.73 13.84 -12.24
C ASP A 1099 24.22 15.23 -12.60
N VAL A 1100 24.99 16.26 -12.24
CA VAL A 1100 24.65 17.65 -12.53
C VAL A 1100 25.84 18.32 -13.21
N LEU A 1101 25.63 18.69 -14.46
CA LEU A 1101 26.63 19.33 -15.31
C LEU A 1101 26.32 20.81 -15.45
N ILE A 1102 27.35 21.65 -15.42
CA ILE A 1102 27.21 23.09 -15.64
C ILE A 1102 27.78 23.43 -17.03
N ASN A 1103 26.87 23.90 -17.88
CA ASN A 1103 27.13 24.43 -19.21
C ASN A 1103 27.43 25.92 -19.12
N GLU A 1104 28.43 26.39 -19.86
CA GLU A 1104 28.75 27.82 -19.93
C GLU A 1104 29.09 28.19 -21.36
N TYR A 1105 28.58 29.33 -21.81
CA TYR A 1105 28.74 29.81 -23.17
C TYR A 1105 30.23 30.02 -23.51
N GLY A 1106 30.75 29.21 -24.43
CA GLY A 1106 32.14 29.26 -24.87
C GLY A 1106 33.14 28.48 -24.03
N LYS A 1107 32.72 27.75 -22.98
CA LYS A 1107 33.58 26.83 -22.20
C LYS A 1107 33.10 25.37 -22.29
N THR A 1108 33.95 24.43 -21.86
CA THR A 1108 33.59 23.01 -21.74
C THR A 1108 32.59 22.79 -20.60
N THR A 1109 31.62 21.91 -20.84
CA THR A 1109 30.70 21.39 -19.82
C THR A 1109 31.51 20.64 -18.76
N LEU A 1110 31.39 21.04 -17.50
CA LEU A 1110 32.11 20.42 -16.39
C LEU A 1110 31.14 20.03 -15.28
N PRO A 1111 31.44 18.97 -14.51
CA PRO A 1111 30.70 18.64 -13.29
C PRO A 1111 30.70 19.80 -12.30
N TYR A 1112 29.65 19.91 -11.49
CA TYR A 1112 29.53 20.95 -10.45
C TYR A 1112 30.81 21.12 -9.62
N ALA A 1113 31.44 20.01 -9.21
CA ALA A 1113 32.65 20.02 -8.38
C ALA A 1113 33.85 20.74 -9.02
N SER A 1114 33.92 20.81 -10.35
CA SER A 1114 35.05 21.33 -11.13
C SER A 1114 34.91 22.80 -11.54
N LYS A 1115 33.82 23.48 -11.16
CA LYS A 1115 33.57 24.91 -11.47
C LYS A 1115 34.15 25.86 -10.41
N SER A 1116 34.31 27.14 -10.78
CA SER A 1116 34.80 28.19 -9.88
C SER A 1116 33.80 28.48 -8.75
N GLY A 1117 34.25 29.12 -7.65
CA GLY A 1117 33.42 29.40 -6.48
C GLY A 1117 32.15 30.19 -6.82
N GLY A 1118 32.26 31.27 -7.60
CA GLY A 1118 31.12 32.09 -8.00
C GLY A 1118 30.13 31.37 -8.93
N GLU A 1119 30.61 30.53 -9.85
CA GLU A 1119 29.75 29.73 -10.74
C GLU A 1119 28.96 28.67 -9.95
N LYS A 1120 29.60 28.04 -8.95
CA LYS A 1120 28.94 27.08 -8.06
C LYS A 1120 27.81 27.73 -7.27
N VAL A 1121 28.01 28.95 -6.76
CA VAL A 1121 26.96 29.67 -6.01
C VAL A 1121 25.75 29.96 -6.89
N LYS A 1122 25.96 30.48 -8.10
CA LYS A 1122 24.86 30.81 -9.03
C LYS A 1122 24.07 29.58 -9.43
N ALA A 1123 24.75 28.47 -9.75
CA ALA A 1123 24.11 27.20 -10.09
C ALA A 1123 23.36 26.60 -8.90
N SER A 1124 23.94 26.58 -7.71
CA SER A 1124 23.29 26.07 -6.50
C SER A 1124 22.03 26.86 -6.15
N LEU A 1125 22.09 28.19 -6.22
CA LEU A 1125 20.93 29.04 -5.93
C LEU A 1125 19.78 28.75 -6.91
N ALA A 1126 20.06 28.69 -8.21
CA ALA A 1126 19.06 28.40 -9.22
C ALA A 1126 18.40 27.01 -9.03
N VAL A 1127 19.20 26.00 -8.66
CA VAL A 1127 18.70 24.64 -8.40
C VAL A 1127 17.82 24.60 -7.16
N ILE A 1128 18.25 25.20 -6.04
CA ILE A 1128 17.47 25.24 -4.79
C ILE A 1128 16.10 25.88 -5.01
N LEU A 1129 16.04 26.96 -5.80
CA LEU A 1129 14.80 27.65 -6.11
C LEU A 1129 13.89 26.82 -7.01
N ALA A 1130 14.43 26.17 -8.04
CA ALA A 1130 13.66 25.27 -8.89
C ALA A 1130 13.09 24.08 -8.10
N LEU A 1131 13.86 23.50 -7.17
CA LEU A 1131 13.39 22.43 -6.30
C LEU A 1131 12.29 22.91 -5.34
N SER A 1132 12.42 24.11 -4.78
CA SER A 1132 11.37 24.72 -3.95
C SER A 1132 10.07 24.96 -4.72
N GLU A 1133 10.15 25.34 -5.99
CA GLU A 1133 9.00 25.53 -6.89
C GLU A 1133 8.31 24.20 -7.25
N ILE A 1134 9.07 23.16 -7.55
CA ILE A 1134 8.53 21.82 -7.85
C ILE A 1134 7.85 21.22 -6.62
N LYS A 1135 8.43 21.40 -5.43
CA LYS A 1135 7.85 20.93 -4.17
C LYS A 1135 6.48 21.56 -3.89
N ALA A 1136 6.38 22.88 -4.06
CA ALA A 1136 5.13 23.61 -3.92
C ALA A 1136 4.01 22.99 -4.76
N THR A 1137 4.39 22.45 -5.92
CA THR A 1137 3.47 21.86 -6.89
C THR A 1137 3.18 20.37 -6.62
N ALA A 1138 4.13 19.60 -6.08
CA ALA A 1138 4.02 18.13 -5.88
C ALA A 1138 3.47 17.70 -4.50
N ALA A 1139 3.89 18.36 -3.41
CA ALA A 1139 3.53 18.00 -2.03
C ALA A 1139 2.43 18.91 -1.45
N GLY A 1140 1.98 19.93 -2.20
CA GLY A 1140 1.00 20.92 -1.77
C GLY A 1140 1.53 21.96 -0.78
N ILE A 1141 2.78 21.84 -0.30
CA ILE A 1141 3.42 22.78 0.65
C ILE A 1141 4.55 23.55 -0.04
N GLN A 1142 4.42 24.87 -0.12
CA GLN A 1142 5.43 25.79 -0.65
C GLN A 1142 6.29 26.34 0.50
N LEU A 1143 7.62 26.29 0.40
CA LEU A 1143 8.48 26.93 1.39
C LEU A 1143 8.42 28.46 1.24
N GLY A 1144 7.95 29.15 2.29
CA GLY A 1144 7.83 30.61 2.37
C GLY A 1144 9.01 31.31 3.04
N MET A 1145 10.17 30.63 3.15
CA MET A 1145 11.39 31.20 3.73
C MET A 1145 12.64 30.68 3.05
N LEU A 1146 13.65 31.55 2.93
CA LEU A 1146 14.99 31.24 2.46
C LEU A 1146 16.03 31.96 3.33
N PHE A 1147 16.81 31.18 4.09
CA PHE A 1147 17.93 31.71 4.88
C PHE A 1147 19.26 31.50 4.15
N ILE A 1148 20.10 32.52 4.17
CA ILE A 1148 21.40 32.55 3.50
C ILE A 1148 22.46 32.92 4.54
N ASP A 1149 23.52 32.12 4.65
CA ASP A 1149 24.62 32.33 5.58
C ASP A 1149 25.93 32.55 4.83
N GLU A 1150 26.47 33.77 4.94
CA GLU A 1150 27.75 34.24 4.39
C GLU A 1150 28.04 33.72 2.97
N PRO A 1151 27.43 34.31 1.92
CA PRO A 1151 27.76 33.95 0.55
C PRO A 1151 29.28 34.07 0.33
N PRO A 1152 29.96 33.07 -0.29
CA PRO A 1152 31.42 33.05 -0.39
C PRO A 1152 31.92 34.21 -1.25
N PHE A 1153 33.22 34.52 -1.19
CA PHE A 1153 33.87 35.65 -1.89
C PHE A 1153 33.41 35.82 -3.34
N LEU A 1154 32.36 36.61 -3.53
CA LEU A 1154 31.90 37.10 -4.82
C LEU A 1154 32.68 38.39 -5.09
N ASP A 1155 33.09 38.59 -6.33
CA ASP A 1155 33.56 39.90 -6.80
C ASP A 1155 32.39 40.89 -6.79
N ASP A 1156 32.69 42.20 -6.87
CA ASP A 1156 31.65 43.25 -6.80
C ASP A 1156 30.53 43.05 -7.83
N GLU A 1157 30.87 42.52 -9.02
CA GLU A 1157 29.93 42.21 -10.10
C GLU A 1157 29.08 40.95 -9.78
N GLY A 1158 29.68 39.92 -9.19
CA GLY A 1158 28.99 38.72 -8.73
C GLY A 1158 28.09 38.95 -7.51
N ALA A 1159 28.49 39.84 -6.59
CA ALA A 1159 27.68 40.26 -5.45
C ALA A 1159 26.45 41.06 -5.90
N GLN A 1160 26.59 41.92 -6.91
CA GLN A 1160 25.45 42.61 -7.53
C GLN A 1160 24.47 41.64 -8.18
N ALA A 1161 24.96 40.74 -9.05
CA ALA A 1161 24.10 39.75 -9.71
C ALA A 1161 23.40 38.82 -8.70
N TYR A 1162 24.05 38.53 -7.57
CA TYR A 1162 23.48 37.74 -6.49
C TYR A 1162 22.29 38.45 -5.82
N VAL A 1163 22.45 39.73 -5.50
CA VAL A 1163 21.37 40.52 -4.90
C VAL A 1163 20.23 40.77 -5.90
N ASP A 1164 20.55 41.04 -7.17
CA ASP A 1164 19.55 41.20 -8.23
C ASP A 1164 18.68 39.95 -8.40
N ALA A 1165 19.29 38.76 -8.26
CA ALA A 1165 18.57 37.49 -8.26
C ALA A 1165 17.60 37.38 -7.08
N LEU A 1166 18.06 37.69 -5.87
CA LEU A 1166 17.25 37.66 -4.65
C LEU A 1166 16.08 38.66 -4.71
N GLU A 1167 16.29 39.85 -5.27
CA GLU A 1167 15.23 40.83 -5.52
C GLU A 1167 14.22 40.33 -6.56
N THR A 1168 14.69 39.74 -7.67
CA THR A 1168 13.81 39.15 -8.69
C THR A 1168 12.93 38.02 -8.12
N ILE A 1169 13.48 37.23 -7.20
CA ILE A 1169 12.76 36.15 -6.51
C ILE A 1169 11.72 36.73 -5.56
N ARG A 1170 12.08 37.75 -4.77
CA ARG A 1170 11.14 38.47 -3.90
C ARG A 1170 9.97 39.03 -4.70
N ASP A 1171 10.23 39.59 -5.87
CA ASP A 1171 9.20 40.18 -6.72
C ASP A 1171 8.29 39.11 -7.37
N ARG A 1172 8.84 37.94 -7.71
CA ARG A 1172 8.06 36.80 -8.23
C ARG A 1172 7.24 36.10 -7.14
N TYR A 1173 7.78 36.04 -5.92
CA TYR A 1173 7.22 35.31 -4.80
C TYR A 1173 7.15 36.21 -3.56
N SER A 1174 6.18 37.13 -3.55
CA SER A 1174 5.99 38.12 -2.48
C SER A 1174 5.78 37.50 -1.08
N ASP A 1175 5.38 36.22 -1.04
CA ASP A 1175 5.12 35.46 0.17
C ASP A 1175 6.37 34.78 0.76
N VAL A 1176 7.51 34.81 0.07
CA VAL A 1176 8.77 34.20 0.52
C VAL A 1176 9.60 35.23 1.29
N LYS A 1177 9.95 34.90 2.54
CA LYS A 1177 10.84 35.71 3.38
C LYS A 1177 12.30 35.36 3.09
N ILE A 1178 13.10 36.33 2.65
CA ILE A 1178 14.53 36.14 2.34
C ILE A 1178 15.36 36.83 3.43
N MET A 1179 16.21 36.06 4.11
CA MET A 1179 17.09 36.57 5.17
C MET A 1179 18.54 36.17 4.92
N ALA A 1180 19.43 37.16 4.86
CA ALA A 1180 20.85 36.96 4.56
C ALA A 1180 21.76 37.39 5.72
N ILE A 1181 22.53 36.46 6.27
CA ILE A 1181 23.63 36.74 7.19
C ILE A 1181 24.84 37.14 6.33
N THR A 1182 25.25 38.40 6.39
CA THR A 1182 26.38 38.89 5.58
C THR A 1182 27.16 39.98 6.30
N HIS A 1183 28.47 39.99 6.07
CA HIS A 1183 29.38 41.03 6.53
C HIS A 1183 29.69 42.08 5.45
N ASP A 1184 29.28 41.83 4.21
CA ASP A 1184 29.51 42.69 3.05
C ASP A 1184 28.61 43.94 3.08
N ASP A 1185 29.25 45.12 3.10
CA ASP A 1185 28.56 46.41 3.15
C ASP A 1185 27.81 46.74 1.84
N ALA A 1186 28.26 46.22 0.69
CA ALA A 1186 27.58 46.40 -0.59
C ALA A 1186 26.26 45.62 -0.64
N MET A 1187 26.24 44.40 -0.10
CA MET A 1187 24.99 43.65 0.08
C MET A 1187 24.09 44.33 1.11
N LYS A 1188 24.62 44.73 2.28
CA LYS A 1188 23.80 45.38 3.31
C LYS A 1188 23.05 46.60 2.80
N ALA A 1189 23.69 47.41 1.95
CA ALA A 1189 23.09 48.61 1.39
C ALA A 1189 21.87 48.35 0.46
N ARG A 1190 21.73 47.13 -0.08
CA ARG A 1190 20.65 46.74 -0.98
C ARG A 1190 19.43 46.16 -0.25
N PHE A 1191 19.61 45.61 0.95
CA PHE A 1191 18.49 45.10 1.74
C PHE A 1191 17.82 46.26 2.50
N GLY A 1192 16.49 46.37 2.39
CA GLY A 1192 15.73 47.43 3.05
C GLY A 1192 15.58 47.26 4.57
N GLN A 1193 15.90 46.07 5.10
CA GLN A 1193 15.77 45.72 6.52
C GLN A 1193 17.08 45.13 7.06
N ALA A 1194 17.39 45.38 8.33
CA ALA A 1194 18.58 44.86 8.98
C ALA A 1194 18.28 44.50 10.45
N VAL A 1195 18.69 43.30 10.86
CA VAL A 1195 18.68 42.81 12.24
C VAL A 1195 20.12 42.70 12.71
N THR A 1196 20.43 43.05 13.96
CA THR A 1196 21.78 42.97 14.53
C THR A 1196 21.81 42.13 15.80
N VAL A 1197 22.71 41.14 15.86
CA VAL A 1197 22.94 40.31 17.05
C VAL A 1197 24.15 40.82 17.82
N ILE A 1198 23.96 41.14 19.10
CA ILE A 1198 25.00 41.60 20.01
C ILE A 1198 25.27 40.58 21.12
N LYS A 1199 26.51 40.57 21.64
CA LYS A 1199 26.89 39.76 22.81
C LYS A 1199 26.71 40.59 24.08
N THR A 1200 26.09 40.00 25.10
CA THR A 1200 25.94 40.58 26.45
C THR A 1200 26.41 39.57 27.51
N ASP A 1201 26.56 40.02 28.75
CA ASP A 1201 26.93 39.15 29.90
C ASP A 1201 25.89 38.06 30.16
N ASP A 1202 24.61 38.32 29.83
CA ASP A 1202 23.50 37.38 29.94
C ASP A 1202 23.30 36.52 28.67
N GLY A 1203 24.27 36.50 27.75
CA GLY A 1203 24.19 35.78 26.49
C GLY A 1203 23.94 36.69 25.29
N SER A 1204 23.68 36.10 24.13
CA SER A 1204 23.46 36.87 22.89
C SER A 1204 22.05 37.45 22.85
N LYS A 1205 21.89 38.64 22.27
CA LYS A 1205 20.63 39.38 22.16
C LYS A 1205 20.43 39.91 20.74
N VAL A 1206 19.19 39.90 20.27
CA VAL A 1206 18.79 40.42 18.95
C VAL A 1206 18.30 41.85 19.11
N ILE A 1207 18.75 42.73 18.21
CA ILE A 1207 18.31 44.11 18.07
C ILE A 1207 17.76 44.24 16.65
N TYR A 1208 16.49 44.58 16.53
CA TYR A 1208 15.81 44.81 15.26
C TYR A 1208 15.56 46.31 15.09
#